data_AF-A0A0A8WUZ6-F1
#
_entry.id   AF-A0A0A8WUZ6-F1
#
_cell.length_a   1.000
_cell.length_b   1.000
_cell.length_c   1.000
_cell.angle_alpha   90.00
_cell.angle_beta   90.00
_cell.angle_gamma   90.00
#
_symmetry.space_group_name_H-M   'P 1'
#
loop_
_entity.id
_entity.type
_entity.pdbx_description
1 polymer ?
#
loop_
_entity_poly.entity_id
_entity_poly.type
_entity_poly.pdbx_seq_one_letter_code
_entity_poly.pdbx_strand_id
1 'polypeptide(L)'
;MNGTIDATGGSCLGCHATVKGNRADVVNHFKGKSHHIQGVAITNALCYQCHWEANSDGSMNATYHMGIPGGSVSLVVYGAGTGRPASYTTGTYVSYTANGARSSVEKLNSHCLGCHRSANATAKPFSDGKTPQQYAWDSRSIEERYANSGATRWSQYSTANTNRKKHLTKAYSAHGNAANNQMGWNTVTGVDGDITDISGNRIVACYDCHNSHGSYAAGTTVSYATMSSAKYNGGLFKNTTSGKGGYSMSYKPLAGGSSATRNAYNAGAGLCFDCHNNRTSTAGKMPWGYNDTFNAGQALNGYWDTPYFGAYTTPSAKRYPYKGMVSSRYAKSMAKPAGGHFGISDTMGTTVNGSINGLCTPCHDPHGVSQNSAKVANPVYGVPLLKGTWLTSPYSEDVAPANTNRSRGGGSRENSLPGVGGGSDPLYYIDQNTFQADRTHLPATVPSRTFGLFGTSAVTLQTQTAATSGGLCLTCHSQSAIAPNAGGTAPAWKTRSRVHNSVTGWGSSGTGNAGNVVHSYTCSKCHAPHISRMPKLLVTNCLDVKHRGRVASGGTIAATAGNNPTTNNGNMMTATAVTTGKGAGRFPAGGARYSGTPGTARYPGPWAFGATTTTGTTPSAAYTTNCHNSATAGGSAWVPSNQLWNTRSNW
;
A
#
# COMPACT_ATOMS: atom_id res chain seq x y z
N MET A 1 6.12 -28.52 -44.20
CA MET A 1 5.65 -29.92 -44.12
C MET A 1 4.17 -29.94 -43.78
N ASN A 2 3.33 -30.11 -44.80
CA ASN A 2 1.90 -30.39 -44.67
C ASN A 2 1.78 -31.84 -44.19
N GLY A 3 1.45 -32.06 -42.93
CA GLY A 3 1.15 -33.39 -42.43
C GLY A 3 -0.21 -33.81 -42.94
N THR A 4 -0.24 -34.81 -43.81
CA THR A 4 -1.42 -35.61 -44.11
C THR A 4 -1.90 -36.24 -42.82
N ILE A 5 -3.16 -35.98 -42.45
CA ILE A 5 -3.86 -36.72 -41.40
C ILE A 5 -4.06 -38.12 -41.98
N ASP A 6 -3.35 -39.13 -41.49
CA ASP A 6 -3.61 -40.51 -41.88
C ASP A 6 -5.02 -40.93 -41.46
N ALA A 7 -5.58 -41.89 -42.18
CA ALA A 7 -6.93 -42.42 -41.95
C ALA A 7 -7.08 -43.18 -40.61
N THR A 8 -6.02 -43.25 -39.80
CA THR A 8 -6.01 -43.87 -38.46
C THR A 8 -6.23 -42.88 -37.32
N GLY A 9 -6.33 -41.57 -37.59
CA GLY A 9 -6.63 -40.56 -36.58
C GLY A 9 -5.39 -40.19 -35.77
N GLY A 10 -4.79 -39.04 -36.09
CA GLY A 10 -3.61 -38.54 -35.37
C GLY A 10 -3.85 -38.32 -33.88
N SER A 11 -2.82 -38.56 -33.06
CA SER A 11 -2.87 -38.27 -31.63
C SER A 11 -2.79 -36.78 -31.33
N CYS A 12 -3.40 -36.33 -30.22
CA CYS A 12 -3.40 -34.92 -29.82
C CYS A 12 -1.98 -34.33 -29.78
N LEU A 13 -1.05 -34.99 -29.09
CA LEU A 13 0.35 -34.56 -28.99
C LEU A 13 1.10 -34.69 -30.31
N GLY A 14 0.77 -35.68 -31.15
CA GLY A 14 1.36 -35.77 -32.50
C GLY A 14 1.03 -34.55 -33.36
N CYS A 15 -0.24 -34.14 -33.39
CA CYS A 15 -0.67 -32.97 -34.16
C CYS A 15 -0.27 -31.64 -33.50
N HIS A 16 -0.25 -31.56 -32.17
CA HIS A 16 0.05 -30.35 -31.40
C HIS A 16 1.51 -30.21 -30.94
N ALA A 17 2.40 -31.16 -31.27
CA ALA A 17 3.84 -31.05 -31.03
C ALA A 17 4.51 -29.89 -31.79
N THR A 18 3.83 -29.37 -32.81
CA THR A 18 4.27 -28.22 -33.60
C THR A 18 3.15 -27.20 -33.67
N VAL A 19 3.53 -25.92 -33.74
CA VAL A 19 2.56 -24.83 -33.93
C VAL A 19 1.85 -24.99 -35.26
N LYS A 20 0.51 -25.06 -35.24
CA LYS A 20 -0.33 -25.09 -36.44
C LYS A 20 -1.05 -23.75 -36.63
N GLY A 21 -0.75 -23.05 -37.72
CA GLY A 21 -1.33 -21.74 -38.04
C GLY A 21 -1.12 -20.73 -36.90
N ASN A 22 -2.19 -20.03 -36.51
CA ASN A 22 -2.17 -19.00 -35.47
C ASN A 22 -2.46 -19.53 -34.06
N ARG A 23 -2.33 -20.84 -33.81
CA ARG A 23 -2.53 -21.42 -32.48
C ARG A 23 -1.32 -21.20 -31.56
N ALA A 24 -1.56 -21.18 -30.26
CA ALA A 24 -0.48 -21.17 -29.26
C ALA A 24 0.35 -22.46 -29.33
N ASP A 25 1.61 -22.38 -28.93
CA ASP A 25 2.54 -23.52 -28.92
C ASP A 25 2.29 -24.44 -27.71
N VAL A 26 1.26 -25.29 -27.82
CA VAL A 26 0.73 -26.09 -26.71
C VAL A 26 1.80 -26.98 -26.06
N VAL A 27 2.43 -27.87 -26.85
CA VAL A 27 3.37 -28.86 -26.29
C VAL A 27 4.64 -28.20 -25.78
N ASN A 28 5.17 -27.17 -26.47
CA ASN A 28 6.33 -26.48 -25.93
C ASN A 28 5.97 -25.67 -24.68
N HIS A 29 4.79 -25.08 -24.54
CA HIS A 29 4.43 -24.39 -23.30
C HIS A 29 4.47 -25.32 -22.06
N PHE A 30 4.10 -26.59 -22.22
CA PHE A 30 4.20 -27.57 -21.14
C PHE A 30 5.63 -27.95 -20.75
N LYS A 31 6.60 -27.77 -21.66
CA LYS A 31 8.03 -27.86 -21.31
C LYS A 31 8.50 -26.66 -20.47
N GLY A 32 7.71 -25.58 -20.46
CA GLY A 32 7.90 -24.45 -19.58
C GLY A 32 7.52 -24.77 -18.13
N LYS A 33 7.46 -23.72 -17.30
CA LYS A 33 7.04 -23.83 -15.90
C LYS A 33 5.52 -23.73 -15.81
N SER A 34 4.90 -24.66 -15.09
CA SER A 34 3.46 -24.72 -14.86
C SER A 34 3.16 -25.13 -13.41
N HIS A 35 2.01 -24.69 -12.90
CA HIS A 35 1.42 -25.22 -11.68
C HIS A 35 0.19 -26.10 -11.94
N HIS A 36 -0.24 -26.26 -13.20
CA HIS A 36 -1.40 -27.10 -13.53
C HIS A 36 -1.04 -28.58 -13.58
N ILE A 37 0.09 -28.93 -14.22
CA ILE A 37 0.59 -30.30 -14.32
C ILE A 37 2.06 -30.28 -13.88
N GLN A 38 2.41 -31.07 -12.86
CA GLN A 38 3.73 -31.02 -12.23
C GLN A 38 4.30 -32.40 -11.96
N GLY A 39 5.58 -32.62 -12.28
CA GLY A 39 6.28 -33.86 -11.92
C GLY A 39 5.80 -35.11 -12.67
N VAL A 40 4.92 -34.97 -13.66
CA VAL A 40 4.46 -36.05 -14.54
C VAL A 40 4.69 -35.68 -16.00
N ALA A 41 4.89 -36.69 -16.85
CA ALA A 41 5.01 -36.49 -18.29
C ALA A 41 3.64 -36.14 -18.90
N ILE A 42 3.63 -35.24 -19.88
CA ILE A 42 2.40 -34.92 -20.63
C ILE A 42 2.06 -36.08 -21.56
N THR A 43 0.84 -36.58 -21.46
CA THR A 43 0.29 -37.64 -22.33
C THR A 43 -0.98 -37.15 -23.05
N ASN A 44 -1.38 -37.84 -24.11
CA ASN A 44 -2.62 -37.53 -24.84
C ASN A 44 -3.85 -37.57 -23.92
N ALA A 45 -3.89 -38.51 -22.97
CA ALA A 45 -5.00 -38.67 -22.04
C ALA A 45 -5.17 -37.46 -21.09
N LEU A 46 -4.11 -36.69 -20.81
CA LEU A 46 -4.25 -35.49 -19.98
C LEU A 46 -5.01 -34.36 -20.70
N CYS A 47 -5.06 -34.36 -22.04
CA CYS A 47 -5.85 -33.40 -22.80
C CYS A 47 -7.35 -33.54 -22.49
N TYR A 48 -7.83 -34.76 -22.23
CA TYR A 48 -9.22 -35.06 -21.86
C TYR A 48 -9.72 -34.23 -20.67
N GLN A 49 -8.83 -33.93 -19.73
CA GLN A 49 -9.18 -33.20 -18.51
C GLN A 49 -9.55 -31.74 -18.80
N CYS A 50 -9.10 -31.18 -19.92
CA CYS A 50 -9.29 -29.77 -20.26
C CYS A 50 -10.14 -29.58 -21.52
N HIS A 51 -10.14 -30.56 -22.42
CA HIS A 51 -10.68 -30.47 -23.78
C HIS A 51 -11.76 -31.52 -24.02
N TRP A 52 -12.87 -31.10 -24.61
CA TRP A 52 -13.87 -32.02 -25.14
C TRP A 52 -13.38 -32.70 -26.43
N GLU A 53 -12.38 -32.13 -27.10
CA GLU A 53 -11.76 -32.66 -28.31
C GLU A 53 -10.90 -33.91 -28.09
N ALA A 54 -10.71 -34.33 -26.84
CA ALA A 54 -10.03 -35.57 -26.50
C ALA A 54 -11.02 -36.53 -25.83
N ASN A 55 -10.89 -37.81 -26.11
CA ASN A 55 -11.53 -38.90 -25.37
C ASN A 55 -10.68 -39.30 -24.15
N SER A 56 -11.24 -40.09 -23.24
CA SER A 56 -10.55 -40.48 -21.98
C SER A 56 -9.30 -41.34 -22.21
N ASP A 57 -9.23 -42.03 -23.34
CA ASP A 57 -8.05 -42.79 -23.78
C ASP A 57 -6.98 -41.91 -24.46
N GLY A 58 -7.25 -40.61 -24.64
CA GLY A 58 -6.39 -39.66 -25.33
C GLY A 58 -6.53 -39.64 -26.85
N SER A 59 -7.45 -40.43 -27.43
CA SER A 59 -7.79 -40.31 -28.85
C SER A 59 -8.54 -39.01 -29.13
N MET A 60 -8.48 -38.53 -30.37
CA MET A 60 -9.21 -37.33 -30.79
C MET A 60 -10.71 -37.62 -30.86
N ASN A 61 -11.52 -36.75 -30.26
CA ASN A 61 -12.96 -36.77 -30.42
C ASN A 61 -13.36 -35.92 -31.65
N ALA A 62 -13.65 -36.59 -32.77
CA ALA A 62 -14.00 -35.93 -34.04
C ALA A 62 -15.32 -35.13 -33.99
N THR A 63 -16.22 -35.41 -33.05
CA THR A 63 -17.47 -34.66 -32.89
C THR A 63 -17.23 -33.23 -32.43
N TYR A 64 -16.23 -33.03 -31.56
CA TYR A 64 -15.92 -31.72 -30.97
C TYR A 64 -14.67 -31.08 -31.57
N HIS A 65 -13.79 -31.87 -32.16
CA HIS A 65 -12.57 -31.37 -32.80
C HIS A 65 -12.85 -30.84 -34.21
N MET A 66 -12.84 -29.51 -34.38
CA MET A 66 -13.19 -28.86 -35.65
C MET A 66 -12.25 -29.17 -36.83
N GLY A 67 -11.04 -29.69 -36.60
CA GLY A 67 -10.12 -30.09 -37.68
C GLY A 67 -9.52 -28.95 -38.52
N ILE A 68 -9.93 -27.69 -38.30
CA ILE A 68 -9.48 -26.55 -39.10
C ILE A 68 -8.48 -25.64 -38.36
N PRO A 69 -7.46 -25.10 -39.07
CA PRO A 69 -6.59 -24.05 -38.53
C PRO A 69 -7.40 -22.84 -38.04
N GLY A 70 -7.12 -22.36 -36.82
CA GLY A 70 -7.83 -21.22 -36.23
C GLY A 70 -9.24 -21.49 -35.72
N GLY A 71 -9.78 -22.70 -35.88
CA GLY A 71 -11.07 -23.10 -35.34
C GLY A 71 -11.15 -22.99 -33.81
N SER A 72 -12.36 -22.81 -33.28
CA SER A 72 -12.59 -22.74 -31.83
C SER A 72 -12.17 -24.04 -31.14
N VAL A 73 -11.86 -23.94 -29.85
CA VAL A 73 -11.67 -25.09 -28.96
C VAL A 73 -12.79 -25.17 -27.94
N SER A 74 -13.16 -26.38 -27.56
CA SER A 74 -14.24 -26.70 -26.65
C SER A 74 -13.67 -27.12 -25.29
N LEU A 75 -13.51 -26.13 -24.41
CA LEU A 75 -12.93 -26.33 -23.09
C LEU A 75 -13.96 -26.87 -22.10
N VAL A 76 -13.55 -27.81 -21.27
CA VAL A 76 -14.43 -28.43 -20.26
C VAL A 76 -14.70 -27.46 -19.11
N VAL A 77 -15.96 -27.33 -18.68
CA VAL A 77 -16.32 -26.64 -17.44
C VAL A 77 -16.68 -27.69 -16.40
N TYR A 78 -15.91 -27.76 -15.31
CA TYR A 78 -16.14 -28.75 -14.26
C TYR A 78 -17.41 -28.44 -13.46
N GLY A 79 -18.19 -29.49 -13.19
CA GLY A 79 -19.36 -29.40 -12.32
C GLY A 79 -18.96 -29.19 -10.86
N ALA A 80 -19.84 -28.60 -10.06
CA ALA A 80 -19.59 -28.40 -8.64
C ALA A 80 -19.59 -29.75 -7.90
N GLY A 81 -18.43 -30.23 -7.45
CA GLY A 81 -18.31 -31.45 -6.63
C GLY A 81 -18.50 -32.76 -7.42
N THR A 82 -18.89 -32.67 -8.70
CA THR A 82 -19.04 -33.81 -9.60
C THR A 82 -17.82 -34.02 -10.50
N GLY A 83 -16.87 -33.07 -10.49
CA GLY A 83 -15.66 -33.16 -11.30
C GLY A 83 -15.93 -32.88 -12.79
N ARG A 84 -15.23 -33.62 -13.67
CA ARG A 84 -15.37 -33.49 -15.11
C ARG A 84 -16.76 -34.00 -15.55
N PRO A 85 -17.58 -33.25 -16.28
CA PRO A 85 -18.89 -33.71 -16.73
C PRO A 85 -18.77 -34.88 -17.72
N ALA A 86 -19.78 -35.76 -17.74
CA ALA A 86 -19.85 -36.89 -18.67
C ALA A 86 -20.46 -36.51 -20.04
N SER A 87 -21.27 -35.46 -20.09
CA SER A 87 -22.00 -35.04 -21.30
C SER A 87 -21.65 -33.62 -21.74
N TYR A 88 -21.61 -33.42 -23.06
CA TYR A 88 -21.45 -32.11 -23.69
C TYR A 88 -22.80 -31.42 -23.82
N THR A 89 -23.10 -30.50 -22.91
CA THR A 89 -24.36 -29.76 -22.86
C THR A 89 -24.10 -28.31 -22.46
N THR A 90 -25.11 -27.45 -22.59
CA THR A 90 -25.02 -26.08 -22.08
C THR A 90 -24.55 -26.06 -20.63
N GLY A 91 -23.52 -25.28 -20.33
CA GLY A 91 -22.92 -25.18 -19.00
C GLY A 91 -21.75 -26.14 -18.71
N THR A 92 -21.52 -27.18 -19.53
CA THR A 92 -20.38 -28.12 -19.36
C THR A 92 -19.19 -27.81 -20.26
N TYR A 93 -19.30 -26.78 -21.11
CA TYR A 93 -18.21 -26.36 -21.99
C TYR A 93 -18.17 -24.85 -22.22
N VAL A 94 -17.01 -24.40 -22.70
CA VAL A 94 -16.79 -23.06 -23.27
C VAL A 94 -16.16 -23.23 -24.66
N SER A 95 -16.78 -22.62 -25.68
CA SER A 95 -16.14 -22.46 -26.99
C SER A 95 -15.25 -21.21 -27.00
N TYR A 96 -13.94 -21.40 -27.18
CA TYR A 96 -12.94 -20.33 -27.24
C TYR A 96 -12.32 -20.23 -28.62
N THR A 97 -12.34 -19.02 -29.20
CA THR A 97 -11.64 -18.71 -30.45
C THR A 97 -10.47 -17.78 -30.14
N ALA A 98 -9.28 -18.14 -30.61
CA ALA A 98 -8.05 -17.39 -30.43
C ALA A 98 -7.95 -16.18 -31.37
N ASN A 99 -8.93 -15.26 -31.29
CA ASN A 99 -9.04 -14.07 -32.15
C ASN A 99 -8.66 -12.75 -31.45
N GLY A 100 -8.23 -12.81 -30.19
CA GLY A 100 -7.86 -11.63 -29.40
C GLY A 100 -9.04 -10.81 -28.88
N ALA A 101 -10.28 -11.17 -29.21
CA ALA A 101 -11.46 -10.46 -28.72
C ALA A 101 -11.62 -10.65 -27.21
N ARG A 102 -11.88 -9.55 -26.49
CA ARG A 102 -12.04 -9.56 -25.03
C ARG A 102 -13.15 -10.52 -24.58
N SER A 103 -14.28 -10.51 -25.28
CA SER A 103 -15.40 -11.42 -25.02
C SER A 103 -15.04 -12.90 -25.18
N SER A 104 -14.03 -13.24 -25.99
CA SER A 104 -13.50 -14.60 -26.10
C SER A 104 -12.64 -14.95 -24.89
N VAL A 105 -11.78 -14.03 -24.46
CA VAL A 105 -10.90 -14.21 -23.28
C VAL A 105 -11.72 -14.37 -21.99
N GLU A 106 -12.77 -13.57 -21.81
CA GLU A 106 -13.59 -13.61 -20.58
C GLU A 106 -14.34 -14.94 -20.42
N LYS A 107 -14.73 -15.60 -21.51
CA LYS A 107 -15.34 -16.94 -21.45
C LYS A 107 -14.44 -17.97 -20.75
N LEU A 108 -13.11 -17.81 -20.83
CA LEU A 108 -12.16 -18.72 -20.19
C LEU A 108 -12.26 -18.72 -18.66
N ASN A 109 -12.82 -17.68 -18.04
CA ASN A 109 -13.01 -17.66 -16.59
C ASN A 109 -13.87 -18.84 -16.13
N SER A 110 -14.94 -19.19 -16.85
CA SER A 110 -15.82 -20.31 -16.49
C SER A 110 -15.07 -21.65 -16.48
N HIS A 111 -14.16 -21.85 -17.45
CA HIS A 111 -13.27 -23.03 -17.48
C HIS A 111 -12.33 -23.05 -16.27
N CYS A 112 -11.64 -21.93 -16.00
CA CYS A 112 -10.67 -21.82 -14.92
C CYS A 112 -11.34 -22.00 -13.54
N LEU A 113 -12.42 -21.25 -13.29
CA LEU A 113 -13.14 -21.27 -12.03
C LEU A 113 -13.90 -22.58 -11.82
N GLY A 114 -14.30 -23.27 -12.89
CA GLY A 114 -14.87 -24.62 -12.80
C GLY A 114 -13.95 -25.57 -12.03
N CYS A 115 -12.63 -25.54 -12.29
CA CYS A 115 -11.67 -26.33 -11.52
C CYS A 115 -11.32 -25.68 -10.18
N HIS A 116 -11.09 -24.36 -10.15
CA HIS A 116 -10.61 -23.63 -8.97
C HIS A 116 -11.71 -23.15 -8.02
N ARG A 117 -12.77 -23.97 -7.86
CA ARG A 117 -13.88 -23.71 -6.95
C ARG A 117 -13.86 -24.57 -5.71
N SER A 118 -14.59 -24.13 -4.68
CA SER A 118 -14.64 -24.81 -3.38
C SER A 118 -15.10 -26.27 -3.49
N ALA A 119 -16.10 -26.54 -4.33
CA ALA A 119 -16.62 -27.89 -4.51
C ALA A 119 -15.61 -28.86 -5.15
N ASN A 120 -14.59 -28.35 -5.85
CA ASN A 120 -13.56 -29.15 -6.52
C ASN A 120 -12.18 -29.03 -5.83
N ALA A 121 -12.15 -28.56 -4.58
CA ALA A 121 -10.94 -28.33 -3.80
C ALA A 121 -9.98 -29.52 -3.71
N THR A 122 -10.54 -30.73 -3.70
CA THR A 122 -9.80 -32.00 -3.53
C THR A 122 -9.60 -32.76 -4.83
N ALA A 123 -10.11 -32.24 -5.95
CA ALA A 123 -9.99 -32.90 -7.25
C ALA A 123 -8.50 -33.05 -7.63
N LYS A 124 -8.16 -34.17 -8.29
CA LYS A 124 -6.81 -34.49 -8.78
C LYS A 124 -6.84 -34.88 -10.26
N PRO A 125 -7.24 -33.96 -11.16
CA PRO A 125 -7.52 -34.31 -12.56
C PRO A 125 -6.30 -34.88 -13.31
N PHE A 126 -5.08 -34.51 -12.91
CA PHE A 126 -3.86 -34.87 -13.64
C PHE A 126 -3.07 -36.03 -13.05
N SER A 127 -3.57 -36.67 -11.98
CA SER A 127 -2.89 -37.77 -11.28
C SER A 127 -1.45 -37.45 -10.83
N ASP A 128 -1.11 -36.17 -10.69
CA ASP A 128 0.19 -35.68 -10.20
C ASP A 128 0.20 -35.43 -8.68
N GLY A 129 -0.86 -35.87 -8.01
CA GLY A 129 -1.06 -35.70 -6.57
C GLY A 129 -1.45 -34.28 -6.15
N LYS A 130 -1.59 -33.32 -7.08
CA LYS A 130 -1.91 -31.92 -6.79
C LYS A 130 -3.41 -31.66 -6.82
N THR A 131 -3.83 -30.67 -6.04
CA THR A 131 -5.21 -30.19 -6.01
C THR A 131 -5.28 -28.71 -6.39
N PRO A 132 -6.45 -28.21 -6.84
CA PRO A 132 -6.64 -26.79 -7.16
C PRO A 132 -6.36 -25.81 -6.00
N GLN A 133 -6.34 -26.29 -4.75
CA GLN A 133 -6.06 -25.48 -3.56
C GLN A 133 -4.63 -25.63 -3.01
N GLN A 134 -3.79 -26.48 -3.62
CA GLN A 134 -2.44 -26.80 -3.12
C GLN A 134 -1.59 -25.56 -2.79
N TYR A 135 -1.77 -24.48 -3.54
CA TYR A 135 -1.01 -23.23 -3.40
C TYR A 135 -1.84 -22.05 -2.89
N ALA A 136 -3.09 -22.29 -2.47
CA ALA A 136 -3.91 -21.26 -1.86
C ALA A 136 -3.36 -20.89 -0.48
N TRP A 137 -2.96 -19.63 -0.32
CA TRP A 137 -2.30 -19.14 0.90
C TRP A 137 -3.19 -19.17 2.15
N ASP A 138 -4.51 -19.16 1.94
CA ASP A 138 -5.55 -19.18 2.97
C ASP A 138 -6.34 -20.49 3.00
N SER A 139 -5.92 -21.49 2.22
CA SER A 139 -6.62 -22.77 2.07
C SER A 139 -8.07 -22.64 1.58
N ARG A 140 -8.39 -21.57 0.84
CA ARG A 140 -9.69 -21.34 0.22
C ARG A 140 -9.60 -21.30 -1.30
N SER A 141 -10.72 -21.57 -1.97
CA SER A 141 -10.77 -21.61 -3.44
C SER A 141 -10.52 -20.23 -4.06
N ILE A 142 -10.03 -20.23 -5.30
CA ILE A 142 -9.85 -18.98 -6.05
C ILE A 142 -11.21 -18.37 -6.40
N GLU A 143 -12.18 -19.20 -6.80
CA GLU A 143 -13.55 -18.76 -7.13
C GLU A 143 -14.18 -17.95 -6.01
N GLU A 144 -14.10 -18.40 -4.76
CA GLU A 144 -14.71 -17.71 -3.61
C GLU A 144 -14.23 -16.26 -3.46
N ARG A 145 -12.96 -16.01 -3.79
CA ARG A 145 -12.38 -14.67 -3.74
C ARG A 145 -12.69 -13.90 -5.02
N TYR A 146 -12.50 -14.53 -6.18
CA TYR A 146 -12.65 -13.90 -7.49
C TYR A 146 -14.10 -13.53 -7.82
N ALA A 147 -15.05 -14.43 -7.55
CA ALA A 147 -16.46 -14.23 -7.84
C ALA A 147 -17.19 -13.37 -6.79
N ASN A 148 -16.48 -12.90 -5.74
CA ASN A 148 -17.09 -12.07 -4.70
C ASN A 148 -17.47 -10.69 -5.26
N SER A 149 -18.76 -10.48 -5.49
CA SER A 149 -19.35 -9.22 -5.96
C SER A 149 -19.58 -8.19 -4.85
N GLY A 150 -19.33 -8.55 -3.59
CA GLY A 150 -19.43 -7.62 -2.46
C GLY A 150 -18.39 -6.51 -2.53
N ALA A 151 -18.70 -5.40 -1.87
CA ALA A 151 -17.84 -4.24 -1.75
C ALA A 151 -18.00 -3.58 -0.37
N THR A 152 -17.03 -2.74 -0.01
CA THR A 152 -17.05 -1.90 1.19
C THR A 152 -16.53 -0.51 0.85
N ARG A 153 -16.42 0.39 1.82
CA ARG A 153 -15.74 1.68 1.66
C ARG A 153 -14.23 1.50 1.82
N TRP A 154 -13.41 2.29 1.12
CA TRP A 154 -11.95 2.19 1.23
C TRP A 154 -11.44 2.51 2.64
N SER A 155 -12.08 3.46 3.33
CA SER A 155 -11.86 3.74 4.75
C SER A 155 -13.15 3.49 5.52
N GLN A 156 -13.03 2.98 6.73
CA GLN A 156 -14.16 2.79 7.64
C GLN A 156 -14.48 4.05 8.47
N TYR A 157 -13.59 5.05 8.45
CA TYR A 157 -13.72 6.28 9.21
C TYR A 157 -14.21 7.44 8.34
N SER A 158 -15.25 8.15 8.81
CA SER A 158 -15.71 9.45 8.29
C SER A 158 -15.92 10.36 9.47
N THR A 159 -15.13 11.43 9.55
CA THR A 159 -15.46 12.63 10.30
C THR A 159 -15.33 13.82 9.35
N ALA A 160 -15.66 15.03 9.81
CA ALA A 160 -15.37 16.25 9.06
C ALA A 160 -13.87 16.43 8.75
N ASN A 161 -12.99 15.74 9.51
CA ASN A 161 -11.54 15.97 9.52
C ASN A 161 -10.71 14.77 9.05
N THR A 162 -11.33 13.60 8.80
CA THR A 162 -10.67 12.46 8.13
C THR A 162 -10.51 12.71 6.64
N ASN A 163 -9.58 12.00 6.01
CA ASN A 163 -9.47 12.02 4.56
C ASN A 163 -10.74 11.48 3.87
N ARG A 164 -10.87 11.73 2.57
CA ARG A 164 -12.11 11.48 1.81
C ARG A 164 -12.19 10.07 1.22
N LYS A 165 -11.28 9.17 1.59
CA LYS A 165 -11.26 7.79 1.07
C LYS A 165 -12.52 7.01 1.39
N LYS A 166 -13.24 7.33 2.47
CA LYS A 166 -14.50 6.64 2.82
C LYS A 166 -15.59 6.82 1.75
N HIS A 167 -15.50 7.82 0.89
CA HIS A 167 -16.45 8.03 -0.21
C HIS A 167 -16.23 7.08 -1.39
N LEU A 168 -15.08 6.42 -1.46
CA LEU A 168 -14.77 5.46 -2.52
C LEU A 168 -15.21 4.06 -2.12
N THR A 169 -15.93 3.40 -3.02
CA THR A 169 -16.28 1.98 -2.95
C THR A 169 -15.09 1.13 -3.37
N LYS A 170 -14.86 0.02 -2.66
CA LYS A 170 -13.81 -0.97 -2.92
C LYS A 170 -14.41 -2.35 -2.94
N ALA A 171 -14.27 -3.06 -4.05
CA ALA A 171 -14.71 -4.43 -4.16
C ALA A 171 -13.84 -5.36 -3.31
N TYR A 172 -14.43 -6.44 -2.80
CA TYR A 172 -13.69 -7.56 -2.23
C TYR A 172 -12.95 -8.36 -3.29
N SER A 173 -13.38 -8.28 -4.56
CA SER A 173 -12.65 -8.80 -5.72
C SER A 173 -12.35 -7.67 -6.68
N ALA A 174 -11.21 -6.99 -6.54
CA ALA A 174 -10.88 -5.88 -7.44
C ALA A 174 -10.70 -6.32 -8.91
N HIS A 175 -10.36 -7.59 -9.15
CA HIS A 175 -10.21 -8.12 -10.51
C HIS A 175 -11.49 -8.76 -11.06
N GLY A 176 -12.31 -9.42 -10.24
CA GLY A 176 -13.58 -9.99 -10.67
C GLY A 176 -14.77 -9.02 -10.58
N ASN A 177 -14.63 -7.93 -9.84
CA ASN A 177 -15.63 -6.87 -9.66
C ASN A 177 -14.98 -5.48 -9.80
N ALA A 178 -14.25 -5.28 -10.89
CA ALA A 178 -13.49 -4.06 -11.15
C ALA A 178 -14.36 -2.79 -11.17
N ALA A 179 -15.59 -2.88 -11.70
CA ALA A 179 -16.53 -1.76 -11.76
C ALA A 179 -16.89 -1.16 -10.39
N ASN A 180 -16.78 -1.95 -9.30
CA ASN A 180 -17.01 -1.46 -7.94
C ASN A 180 -15.71 -1.24 -7.15
N ASN A 181 -14.54 -1.31 -7.80
CA ASN A 181 -13.24 -1.08 -7.16
C ASN A 181 -12.69 0.32 -7.47
N GLN A 182 -13.39 1.33 -6.97
CA GLN A 182 -13.09 2.73 -7.22
C GLN A 182 -11.73 3.11 -6.62
N MET A 183 -10.96 3.94 -7.31
CA MET A 183 -9.70 4.47 -6.79
C MET A 183 -9.43 5.86 -7.33
N GLY A 184 -8.50 6.57 -6.72
CA GLY A 184 -8.04 7.84 -7.26
C GLY A 184 -7.34 8.70 -6.23
N TRP A 185 -6.97 9.88 -6.69
CA TRP A 185 -6.42 10.99 -5.93
C TRP A 185 -6.43 12.23 -6.83
N ASN A 186 -6.25 13.40 -6.23
CA ASN A 186 -6.24 14.68 -6.94
C ASN A 186 -4.87 15.39 -6.76
N THR A 187 -4.36 16.04 -7.80
CA THR A 187 -3.06 16.75 -7.74
C THR A 187 -3.09 17.97 -6.80
N VAL A 188 -4.27 18.57 -6.59
CA VAL A 188 -4.51 19.77 -5.77
C VAL A 188 -4.95 19.41 -4.36
N THR A 189 -5.89 18.46 -4.21
CA THR A 189 -6.50 18.10 -2.92
C THR A 189 -6.00 16.77 -2.34
N GLY A 190 -5.15 16.04 -3.08
CA GLY A 190 -4.56 14.78 -2.63
C GLY A 190 -5.63 13.71 -2.41
N VAL A 191 -5.69 13.21 -1.17
CA VAL A 191 -6.73 12.27 -0.70
C VAL A 191 -7.70 12.93 0.30
N ASP A 192 -7.53 14.23 0.56
CA ASP A 192 -8.28 14.96 1.60
C ASP A 192 -9.51 15.68 1.04
N GLY A 193 -9.59 15.88 -0.28
CA GLY A 193 -10.75 16.42 -0.98
C GLY A 193 -11.47 15.35 -1.79
N ASP A 194 -12.50 15.75 -2.54
CA ASP A 194 -13.27 14.83 -3.36
C ASP A 194 -12.37 14.12 -4.38
N ILE A 195 -12.50 12.80 -4.43
CA ILE A 195 -11.65 11.92 -5.23
C ILE A 195 -12.44 11.50 -6.46
N THR A 196 -11.99 11.94 -7.64
CA THR A 196 -12.50 11.42 -8.90
C THR A 196 -12.07 9.96 -9.05
N ASP A 197 -13.04 9.09 -9.33
CA ASP A 197 -12.75 7.70 -9.62
C ASP A 197 -12.04 7.59 -10.98
N ILE A 198 -10.89 6.93 -10.96
CA ILE A 198 -10.05 6.69 -12.13
C ILE A 198 -9.96 5.19 -12.42
N SER A 199 -10.67 4.38 -11.62
CA SER A 199 -10.78 2.96 -11.87
C SER A 199 -11.44 2.71 -13.21
N GLY A 200 -11.08 1.59 -13.82
CA GLY A 200 -11.75 1.12 -15.03
C GLY A 200 -12.91 0.19 -14.67
N ASN A 201 -13.83 -0.04 -15.60
CA ASN A 201 -15.04 -0.84 -15.38
C ASN A 201 -14.96 -2.29 -15.91
N ARG A 202 -13.80 -2.73 -16.38
CA ARG A 202 -13.59 -4.06 -16.95
C ARG A 202 -12.84 -4.97 -15.99
N ILE A 203 -13.31 -6.22 -15.87
CA ILE A 203 -12.67 -7.26 -15.06
C ILE A 203 -11.28 -7.62 -15.59
N VAL A 204 -10.42 -8.18 -14.75
CA VAL A 204 -9.19 -8.87 -15.16
C VAL A 204 -9.50 -10.37 -15.21
N ALA A 205 -9.42 -10.96 -16.38
CA ALA A 205 -9.70 -12.37 -16.61
C ALA A 205 -8.50 -13.22 -16.16
N CYS A 206 -8.73 -14.48 -15.82
CA CYS A 206 -7.68 -15.41 -15.41
C CYS A 206 -6.57 -15.48 -16.47
N TYR A 207 -6.97 -15.50 -17.74
CA TYR A 207 -6.06 -15.62 -18.87
C TYR A 207 -5.23 -14.35 -19.15
N ASP A 208 -5.55 -13.21 -18.52
CA ASP A 208 -4.70 -12.01 -18.58
C ASP A 208 -3.39 -12.20 -17.80
N CYS A 209 -3.38 -13.09 -16.80
CA CYS A 209 -2.20 -13.35 -15.97
C CYS A 209 -1.61 -14.76 -16.17
N HIS A 210 -2.44 -15.72 -16.60
CA HIS A 210 -2.11 -17.14 -16.64
C HIS A 210 -2.15 -17.69 -18.07
N ASN A 211 -1.25 -18.63 -18.36
CA ASN A 211 -1.28 -19.47 -19.56
C ASN A 211 -1.68 -20.90 -19.22
N SER A 212 -2.72 -21.46 -19.82
CA SER A 212 -3.24 -22.79 -19.45
C SER A 212 -2.22 -23.94 -19.52
N HIS A 213 -1.16 -23.80 -20.32
CA HIS A 213 -0.16 -24.85 -20.58
C HIS A 213 1.23 -24.57 -19.99
N GLY A 214 1.43 -23.47 -19.26
CA GLY A 214 2.74 -23.08 -18.71
C GLY A 214 3.44 -21.95 -19.49
N SER A 215 4.63 -21.56 -19.03
CA SER A 215 5.39 -20.45 -19.62
C SER A 215 6.90 -20.52 -19.35
N TYR A 216 7.64 -19.82 -20.21
CA TYR A 216 9.09 -19.64 -20.16
C TYR A 216 9.50 -18.33 -19.46
N ALA A 217 8.61 -17.74 -18.67
CA ALA A 217 8.96 -16.63 -17.80
C ALA A 217 10.10 -17.06 -16.85
N ALA A 218 11.19 -16.30 -16.85
CA ALA A 218 12.37 -16.57 -16.05
C ALA A 218 12.31 -15.83 -14.70
N GLY A 219 13.08 -16.32 -13.74
CA GLY A 219 13.18 -15.72 -12.40
C GLY A 219 11.98 -16.03 -11.50
N THR A 220 11.79 -15.20 -10.48
CA THR A 220 10.74 -15.37 -9.47
C THR A 220 9.42 -14.81 -10.00
N THR A 221 8.37 -15.63 -10.04
CA THR A 221 7.04 -15.19 -10.46
C THR A 221 5.97 -15.32 -9.36
N VAL A 222 6.25 -16.02 -8.28
CA VAL A 222 5.36 -16.17 -7.12
C VAL A 222 6.12 -16.26 -5.80
N SER A 223 5.42 -16.10 -4.68
CA SER A 223 6.01 -16.10 -3.34
C SER A 223 6.10 -17.48 -2.69
N TYR A 224 5.48 -18.50 -3.27
CA TYR A 224 5.46 -19.88 -2.75
C TYR A 224 6.34 -20.80 -3.58
N ALA A 225 6.91 -21.82 -2.93
CA ALA A 225 7.68 -22.83 -3.62
C ALA A 225 6.76 -23.71 -4.46
N THR A 226 7.06 -23.82 -5.75
CA THR A 226 6.44 -24.77 -6.67
C THR A 226 7.36 -25.99 -6.83
N MET A 227 6.82 -27.12 -7.32
CA MET A 227 7.63 -28.33 -7.60
C MET A 227 8.53 -28.22 -8.85
N SER A 228 8.63 -27.02 -9.43
CA SER A 228 9.54 -26.75 -10.54
C SER A 228 11.00 -26.78 -10.05
N SER A 229 11.91 -27.24 -10.92
CA SER A 229 13.37 -27.23 -10.67
C SER A 229 13.97 -25.86 -10.32
N ALA A 230 13.23 -24.77 -10.55
CA ALA A 230 13.54 -23.45 -10.02
C ALA A 230 12.40 -23.04 -9.06
N LYS A 231 12.68 -23.05 -7.75
CA LYS A 231 11.75 -22.65 -6.70
C LYS A 231 11.19 -21.25 -7.00
N TYR A 232 9.90 -21.01 -6.73
CA TYR A 232 9.20 -19.71 -6.85
C TYR A 232 8.79 -19.23 -8.25
N ASN A 233 8.53 -20.16 -9.19
CA ASN A 233 8.02 -19.83 -10.53
C ASN A 233 6.83 -20.71 -10.94
N GLY A 234 6.22 -20.42 -12.09
CA GLY A 234 5.09 -21.20 -12.63
C GLY A 234 3.73 -20.87 -12.01
N GLY A 235 3.65 -19.86 -11.13
CA GLY A 235 2.39 -19.39 -10.52
C GLY A 235 1.81 -18.09 -11.12
N LEU A 236 2.64 -17.12 -11.53
CA LEU A 236 2.25 -16.06 -12.50
C LEU A 236 3.08 -16.31 -13.77
N PHE A 237 2.43 -16.57 -14.91
CA PHE A 237 3.09 -17.27 -16.01
C PHE A 237 2.50 -16.92 -17.37
N LYS A 238 2.25 -15.63 -17.61
CA LYS A 238 1.89 -15.17 -18.95
C LYS A 238 3.07 -15.35 -19.91
N ASN A 239 2.80 -15.92 -21.08
CA ASN A 239 3.73 -15.96 -22.20
C ASN A 239 2.94 -15.94 -23.51
N THR A 240 3.25 -15.01 -24.40
CA THR A 240 2.56 -14.88 -25.68
C THR A 240 3.55 -14.83 -26.82
N THR A 241 3.09 -15.21 -28.00
CA THR A 241 3.84 -15.09 -29.25
C THR A 241 2.98 -14.31 -30.23
N SER A 242 3.55 -13.29 -30.87
CA SER A 242 2.86 -12.48 -31.86
C SER A 242 2.28 -13.35 -32.98
N GLY A 243 1.03 -13.08 -33.33
CA GLY A 243 0.26 -13.84 -34.32
C GLY A 243 -0.24 -15.20 -33.82
N LYS A 244 0.00 -15.58 -32.55
CA LYS A 244 -0.40 -16.88 -31.98
C LYS A 244 -1.37 -16.71 -30.82
N GLY A 245 -2.35 -17.60 -30.70
CA GLY A 245 -3.27 -17.64 -29.56
C GLY A 245 -4.13 -16.39 -29.40
N GLY A 246 -4.35 -15.63 -30.48
CA GLY A 246 -5.07 -14.36 -30.46
C GLY A 246 -4.24 -13.16 -30.01
N TYR A 247 -2.92 -13.31 -29.85
CA TYR A 247 -2.05 -12.21 -29.42
C TYR A 247 -1.41 -11.50 -30.61
N SER A 248 -1.49 -10.18 -30.61
CA SER A 248 -0.79 -9.33 -31.58
C SER A 248 0.70 -9.18 -31.27
N MET A 249 1.13 -9.48 -30.04
CA MET A 249 2.50 -9.26 -29.58
C MET A 249 3.07 -10.45 -28.81
N SER A 250 4.38 -10.63 -28.90
CA SER A 250 5.14 -11.56 -28.07
C SER A 250 5.46 -10.93 -26.73
N TYR A 251 5.21 -11.63 -25.64
CA TYR A 251 5.42 -11.11 -24.29
C TYR A 251 5.73 -12.22 -23.29
N LYS A 252 6.58 -11.88 -22.33
CA LYS A 252 6.73 -12.60 -21.07
C LYS A 252 7.13 -11.59 -20.00
N PRO A 253 6.68 -11.77 -18.75
CA PRO A 253 7.07 -10.87 -17.68
C PRO A 253 8.56 -10.96 -17.41
N LEU A 254 9.17 -9.81 -17.12
CA LEU A 254 10.60 -9.67 -16.83
C LEU A 254 10.80 -8.97 -15.49
N ALA A 255 11.88 -9.32 -14.81
CA ALA A 255 12.39 -8.53 -13.69
C ALA A 255 12.85 -7.16 -14.20
N GLY A 256 12.84 -6.16 -13.33
CA GLY A 256 13.21 -4.80 -13.70
C GLY A 256 13.50 -3.91 -12.50
N GLY A 257 13.66 -2.62 -12.76
CA GLY A 257 14.18 -1.67 -11.78
C GLY A 257 15.66 -1.92 -11.46
N SER A 258 16.18 -1.23 -10.45
CA SER A 258 17.56 -1.41 -10.01
C SER A 258 17.74 -1.04 -8.53
N SER A 259 18.86 -1.47 -7.94
CA SER A 259 19.28 -1.04 -6.60
C SER A 259 19.54 0.46 -6.55
N ALA A 260 20.08 1.06 -7.62
CA ALA A 260 20.36 2.50 -7.70
C ALA A 260 19.08 3.34 -7.67
N THR A 261 18.05 2.88 -8.38
CA THR A 261 16.72 3.51 -8.40
C THR A 261 15.81 3.04 -7.27
N ARG A 262 16.30 2.11 -6.41
CA ARG A 262 15.59 1.55 -5.26
C ARG A 262 14.19 1.04 -5.58
N ASN A 263 14.05 0.36 -6.71
CA ASN A 263 12.78 -0.19 -7.19
C ASN A 263 12.97 -1.56 -7.86
N ALA A 264 13.99 -2.33 -7.49
CA ALA A 264 14.22 -3.65 -8.06
C ALA A 264 13.03 -4.59 -7.78
N TYR A 265 12.50 -5.22 -8.83
CA TYR A 265 11.36 -6.11 -8.77
C TYR A 265 11.58 -7.37 -9.61
N ASN A 266 10.91 -8.44 -9.21
CA ASN A 266 10.95 -9.72 -9.92
C ASN A 266 9.85 -9.82 -10.99
N ALA A 267 9.99 -10.79 -11.90
CA ALA A 267 9.10 -10.95 -13.05
C ALA A 267 7.61 -11.02 -12.66
N GLY A 268 7.27 -11.66 -11.53
CA GLY A 268 5.88 -11.69 -11.03
C GLY A 268 5.28 -10.31 -10.80
N ALA A 269 6.06 -9.35 -10.27
CA ALA A 269 5.61 -7.97 -10.12
C ALA A 269 5.64 -7.20 -11.45
N GLY A 270 6.56 -7.53 -12.35
CA GLY A 270 6.60 -6.97 -13.71
C GLY A 270 5.24 -7.09 -14.41
N LEU A 271 4.65 -8.29 -14.40
CA LEU A 271 3.30 -8.52 -14.94
C LEU A 271 2.24 -7.58 -14.34
N CYS A 272 2.23 -7.43 -13.01
CA CYS A 272 1.30 -6.52 -12.34
C CYS A 272 1.51 -5.07 -12.80
N PHE A 273 2.78 -4.63 -12.87
CA PHE A 273 3.08 -3.27 -13.31
C PHE A 273 2.72 -3.02 -14.77
N ASP A 274 2.90 -4.01 -15.64
CA ASP A 274 2.55 -3.92 -17.05
C ASP A 274 1.04 -3.67 -17.21
N CYS A 275 0.20 -4.39 -16.45
CA CYS A 275 -1.25 -4.15 -16.42
C CYS A 275 -1.64 -2.82 -15.78
N HIS A 276 -1.00 -2.42 -14.66
CA HIS A 276 -1.43 -1.27 -13.88
C HIS A 276 -0.88 0.08 -14.38
N ASN A 277 0.36 0.12 -14.87
CA ASN A 277 1.06 1.37 -15.18
C ASN A 277 1.19 1.63 -16.67
N ASN A 278 1.25 0.57 -17.48
CA ASN A 278 1.57 0.73 -18.87
C ASN A 278 0.36 1.22 -19.68
N ARG A 279 0.62 2.19 -20.56
CA ARG A 279 -0.07 2.34 -21.85
C ARG A 279 0.97 2.20 -22.97
N THR A 280 2.13 2.84 -22.76
CA THR A 280 3.43 2.65 -23.43
C THR A 280 4.54 3.19 -22.51
N SER A 281 5.31 2.33 -21.85
CA SER A 281 6.48 2.67 -21.00
C SER A 281 7.74 1.92 -21.45
N THR A 282 7.58 1.05 -22.44
CA THR A 282 8.54 0.81 -23.54
C THR A 282 7.67 0.52 -24.75
N ALA A 283 7.72 1.35 -25.80
CA ALA A 283 6.91 1.14 -26.98
C ALA A 283 7.13 -0.28 -27.54
N GLY A 284 6.04 -1.07 -27.67
CA GLY A 284 5.99 -2.22 -28.58
C GLY A 284 6.16 -3.65 -28.04
N LYS A 285 6.11 -3.94 -26.73
CA LYS A 285 6.33 -5.33 -26.22
C LYS A 285 5.30 -5.91 -25.25
N MET A 286 4.28 -5.15 -24.83
CA MET A 286 3.35 -5.56 -23.77
C MET A 286 1.92 -5.66 -24.31
N PRO A 287 1.26 -6.82 -24.29
CA PRO A 287 0.03 -7.07 -25.05
C PRO A 287 -1.21 -6.32 -24.52
N TRP A 288 -1.19 -5.78 -23.30
CA TRP A 288 -2.25 -4.93 -22.75
C TRP A 288 -1.72 -3.98 -21.67
N GLY A 289 -2.39 -2.83 -21.54
CA GLY A 289 -2.18 -1.83 -20.49
C GLY A 289 -3.42 -1.60 -19.63
N TYR A 290 -3.41 -0.56 -18.79
CA TYR A 290 -4.54 -0.26 -17.90
C TYR A 290 -5.85 0.01 -18.67
N ASN A 291 -5.75 0.58 -19.87
CA ASN A 291 -6.88 0.87 -20.76
C ASN A 291 -7.46 -0.41 -21.40
N ASP A 292 -6.62 -1.39 -21.74
CA ASP A 292 -7.09 -2.61 -22.38
C ASP A 292 -7.61 -3.62 -21.36
N THR A 293 -6.95 -3.66 -20.20
CA THR A 293 -7.25 -4.61 -19.12
C THR A 293 -8.44 -4.13 -18.29
N PHE A 294 -8.37 -2.90 -17.78
CA PHE A 294 -9.38 -2.37 -16.86
C PHE A 294 -10.36 -1.42 -17.55
N ASN A 295 -10.08 -0.93 -18.77
CA ASN A 295 -10.80 0.20 -19.37
C ASN A 295 -10.66 1.50 -18.53
N ALA A 296 -9.49 1.70 -17.91
CA ALA A 296 -9.18 2.91 -17.16
C ALA A 296 -8.62 4.02 -18.06
N GLY A 297 -8.88 5.28 -17.70
CA GLY A 297 -8.36 6.44 -18.45
C GLY A 297 -6.88 6.75 -18.18
N GLN A 298 -6.34 6.28 -17.05
CA GLN A 298 -4.95 6.51 -16.64
C GLN A 298 -4.38 5.34 -15.83
N ALA A 299 -3.07 5.38 -15.58
CA ALA A 299 -2.37 4.40 -14.76
C ALA A 299 -2.98 4.25 -13.36
N LEU A 300 -3.04 3.01 -12.88
CA LEU A 300 -3.63 2.62 -11.61
C LEU A 300 -2.58 2.61 -10.51
N ASN A 301 -2.11 3.80 -10.10
CA ASN A 301 -1.14 3.99 -9.02
C ASN A 301 -1.70 4.81 -7.85
N GLY A 302 -1.21 4.54 -6.63
CA GLY A 302 -1.61 5.26 -5.42
C GLY A 302 -1.05 6.68 -5.34
N TYR A 303 -1.61 7.49 -4.43
CA TYR A 303 -1.21 8.89 -4.20
C TYR A 303 0.26 9.07 -3.77
N TRP A 304 0.80 8.07 -3.08
CA TRP A 304 2.20 8.03 -2.67
C TRP A 304 3.10 7.32 -3.66
N ASP A 305 2.50 6.64 -4.66
CA ASP A 305 3.18 5.73 -5.57
C ASP A 305 3.63 6.44 -6.86
N THR A 306 4.60 5.84 -7.54
CA THR A 306 5.08 6.24 -8.86
C THR A 306 4.95 5.06 -9.83
N PRO A 307 4.89 5.32 -11.15
CA PRO A 307 4.91 4.23 -12.12
C PRO A 307 6.11 3.29 -11.91
N TYR A 308 5.84 1.98 -11.85
CA TYR A 308 6.84 0.93 -11.54
C TYR A 308 7.68 1.21 -10.27
N PHE A 309 7.14 2.01 -9.36
CA PHE A 309 7.83 2.52 -8.18
C PHE A 309 9.17 3.20 -8.50
N GLY A 310 9.34 3.68 -9.73
CA GLY A 310 10.56 4.28 -10.23
C GLY A 310 10.84 5.66 -9.64
N ALA A 311 12.00 6.20 -10.02
CA ALA A 311 12.56 7.45 -9.52
C ALA A 311 11.86 8.73 -10.04
N TYR A 312 10.52 8.76 -10.00
CA TYR A 312 9.67 9.88 -10.39
C TYR A 312 9.24 10.72 -9.20
N THR A 313 8.73 11.92 -9.48
CA THR A 313 8.12 12.78 -8.47
C THR A 313 6.74 12.25 -8.09
N THR A 314 6.55 11.85 -6.83
CA THR A 314 5.26 11.37 -6.30
C THR A 314 4.17 12.46 -6.39
N PRO A 315 2.88 12.10 -6.50
CA PRO A 315 1.80 13.08 -6.46
C PRO A 315 1.80 13.99 -5.23
N SER A 316 2.10 13.47 -4.03
CA SER A 316 2.28 14.31 -2.83
C SER A 316 3.40 15.35 -2.97
N ALA A 317 4.50 15.02 -3.64
CA ALA A 317 5.57 15.97 -3.94
C ALA A 317 5.13 17.08 -4.90
N LYS A 318 4.30 16.74 -5.89
CA LYS A 318 3.77 17.71 -6.85
C LYS A 318 2.83 18.67 -6.14
N ARG A 319 1.97 18.16 -5.25
CA ARG A 319 1.07 18.97 -4.41
C ARG A 319 1.84 19.85 -3.42
N TYR A 320 2.87 19.29 -2.80
CA TYR A 320 3.70 19.96 -1.78
C TYR A 320 5.19 19.88 -2.11
N PRO A 321 5.71 20.81 -2.95
CA PRO A 321 7.10 20.79 -3.39
C PRO A 321 8.13 20.79 -2.27
N TYR A 322 7.83 21.42 -1.13
CA TYR A 322 8.73 21.42 0.05
C TYR A 322 9.01 20.02 0.60
N LYS A 323 8.08 19.07 0.41
CA LYS A 323 8.30 17.66 0.79
C LYS A 323 9.34 16.98 -0.11
N GLY A 324 9.78 17.61 -1.20
CA GLY A 324 10.77 17.09 -2.15
C GLY A 324 12.13 17.75 -2.16
N MET A 325 12.39 18.67 -1.25
CA MET A 325 13.68 19.32 -1.18
C MET A 325 14.78 18.33 -0.77
N VAL A 326 16.01 18.59 -1.23
CA VAL A 326 17.19 17.79 -0.91
C VAL A 326 17.52 18.00 0.56
N SER A 327 17.62 16.92 1.33
CA SER A 327 18.14 17.02 2.69
C SER A 327 19.64 17.31 2.64
N SER A 328 20.02 18.48 3.16
CA SER A 328 21.43 18.84 3.35
C SER A 328 22.22 17.89 4.28
N ARG A 329 21.58 16.97 5.04
CA ARG A 329 22.31 15.91 5.78
C ARG A 329 22.57 14.65 4.97
N TYR A 330 21.65 14.30 4.06
CA TYR A 330 21.70 13.02 3.35
C TYR A 330 22.22 13.17 1.92
N ALA A 331 22.42 14.40 1.44
CA ALA A 331 22.77 14.73 0.06
C ALA A 331 21.82 14.06 -0.97
N LYS A 332 20.61 13.69 -0.53
CA LYS A 332 19.62 12.94 -1.31
C LYS A 332 18.36 13.76 -1.46
N SER A 333 17.87 13.82 -2.70
CA SER A 333 16.61 14.46 -3.03
C SER A 333 15.45 13.66 -2.45
N MET A 334 14.64 14.29 -1.59
CA MET A 334 13.37 13.71 -1.20
C MET A 334 12.34 13.79 -2.33
N ALA A 335 12.61 14.46 -3.47
CA ALA A 335 11.72 14.50 -4.64
C ALA A 335 11.40 13.10 -5.18
N LYS A 336 12.36 12.18 -5.04
CA LYS A 336 12.29 10.80 -5.53
C LYS A 336 12.05 9.83 -4.37
N PRO A 337 11.43 8.67 -4.62
CA PRO A 337 11.34 7.59 -3.65
C PRO A 337 12.71 7.17 -3.11
N ALA A 338 12.81 6.98 -1.79
CA ALA A 338 13.95 6.38 -1.11
C ALA A 338 13.86 4.84 -1.06
N GLY A 339 13.01 4.24 -1.90
CA GLY A 339 12.70 2.81 -1.96
C GLY A 339 11.58 2.38 -1.03
N GLY A 340 11.20 1.11 -1.14
CA GLY A 340 10.28 0.45 -0.21
C GLY A 340 10.42 -1.07 -0.26
N HIS A 341 9.31 -1.81 -0.22
CA HIS A 341 9.37 -3.28 -0.34
C HIS A 341 9.83 -3.80 -1.72
N PHE A 342 10.03 -2.88 -2.68
CA PHE A 342 10.65 -3.12 -3.98
C PHE A 342 11.99 -2.39 -4.02
N GLY A 343 13.10 -3.12 -4.17
CA GLY A 343 14.46 -2.59 -4.08
C GLY A 343 15.10 -2.63 -2.69
N ILE A 344 16.39 -2.29 -2.60
CA ILE A 344 17.13 -2.24 -1.34
C ILE A 344 16.70 -0.99 -0.57
N SER A 345 15.78 -1.16 0.39
CA SER A 345 15.62 -0.21 1.49
C SER A 345 16.87 -0.18 2.35
N ASP A 346 17.13 0.92 3.06
CA ASP A 346 18.25 0.97 4.00
C ASP A 346 18.16 -0.19 5.02
N THR A 347 19.31 -0.72 5.48
CA THR A 347 19.36 -1.89 6.35
C THR A 347 18.43 -1.74 7.56
N MET A 348 17.55 -2.72 7.76
CA MET A 348 16.65 -2.72 8.90
C MET A 348 17.41 -3.08 10.16
N GLY A 349 17.35 -2.23 11.18
CA GLY A 349 17.94 -2.51 12.49
C GLY A 349 17.06 -3.42 13.37
N THR A 350 16.22 -4.27 12.78
CA THR A 350 15.38 -5.27 13.47
C THR A 350 15.30 -6.50 12.58
N THR A 351 15.19 -7.67 13.21
CA THR A 351 14.93 -8.92 12.51
C THR A 351 13.57 -8.88 11.81
N VAL A 352 13.52 -9.35 10.57
CA VAL A 352 12.30 -9.48 9.77
C VAL A 352 12.03 -10.97 9.58
N ASN A 353 10.78 -11.39 9.77
CA ASN A 353 10.38 -12.80 9.74
C ASN A 353 10.10 -13.34 8.33
N GLY A 354 10.14 -12.49 7.31
CA GLY A 354 9.83 -12.87 5.93
C GLY A 354 10.36 -11.86 4.91
N SER A 355 10.39 -12.25 3.64
CA SER A 355 10.82 -11.40 2.54
C SER A 355 9.75 -11.26 1.46
N ILE A 356 9.65 -10.07 0.88
CA ILE A 356 8.72 -9.77 -0.21
C ILE A 356 9.31 -10.15 -1.58
N ASN A 357 10.63 -10.28 -1.66
CA ASN A 357 11.36 -10.67 -2.88
C ASN A 357 10.95 -9.87 -4.12
N GLY A 358 10.65 -8.57 -3.97
CA GLY A 358 10.25 -7.71 -5.10
C GLY A 358 9.00 -8.20 -5.83
N LEU A 359 8.06 -8.83 -5.12
CA LEU A 359 6.76 -9.28 -5.62
C LEU A 359 5.60 -8.51 -4.99
N CYS A 360 4.48 -8.37 -5.70
CA CYS A 360 3.24 -7.83 -5.12
C CYS A 360 2.46 -8.89 -4.31
N THR A 361 2.56 -10.15 -4.71
CA THR A 361 1.73 -11.27 -4.22
C THR A 361 1.98 -11.78 -2.80
N PRO A 362 3.10 -11.47 -2.11
CA PRO A 362 3.20 -11.72 -0.67
C PRO A 362 2.20 -10.89 0.14
N CYS A 363 1.91 -9.67 -0.30
CA CYS A 363 0.99 -8.75 0.37
C CYS A 363 -0.41 -8.79 -0.23
N HIS A 364 -0.49 -8.96 -1.56
CA HIS A 364 -1.75 -8.90 -2.30
C HIS A 364 -2.20 -10.26 -2.81
N ASP A 365 -3.50 -10.50 -2.82
CA ASP A 365 -4.11 -11.60 -3.56
C ASP A 365 -4.93 -11.04 -4.74
N PRO A 366 -4.42 -11.09 -5.99
CA PRO A 366 -5.12 -10.53 -7.14
C PRO A 366 -6.52 -11.12 -7.37
N HIS A 367 -6.83 -12.26 -6.74
CA HIS A 367 -8.13 -12.89 -6.88
C HIS A 367 -9.18 -12.28 -5.96
N GLY A 368 -8.85 -11.68 -4.82
CA GLY A 368 -9.87 -11.20 -3.89
C GLY A 368 -9.44 -11.24 -2.42
N VAL A 369 -10.24 -10.62 -1.56
CA VAL A 369 -10.12 -10.69 -0.10
C VAL A 369 -10.60 -12.05 0.38
N SER A 370 -9.77 -12.71 1.19
CA SER A 370 -10.13 -13.98 1.79
C SER A 370 -11.32 -13.87 2.74
N GLN A 371 -12.19 -14.87 2.70
CA GLN A 371 -13.26 -15.07 3.67
C GLN A 371 -12.81 -15.97 4.83
N ASN A 372 -11.56 -16.43 4.84
CA ASN A 372 -11.01 -17.19 5.96
C ASN A 372 -10.74 -16.24 7.13
N SER A 373 -11.64 -16.23 8.12
CA SER A 373 -11.57 -15.35 9.30
C SER A 373 -10.32 -15.59 10.16
N ALA A 374 -9.69 -16.76 10.08
CA ALA A 374 -8.43 -17.03 10.77
C ALA A 374 -7.22 -16.35 10.10
N LYS A 375 -7.34 -15.93 8.83
CA LYS A 375 -6.30 -15.21 8.08
C LYS A 375 -6.64 -13.73 7.91
N VAL A 376 -7.93 -13.41 7.75
CA VAL A 376 -8.45 -12.05 7.61
C VAL A 376 -9.61 -11.90 8.58
N ALA A 377 -9.31 -11.44 9.80
CA ALA A 377 -10.30 -11.35 10.88
C ALA A 377 -11.50 -10.46 10.53
N ASN A 378 -11.28 -9.43 9.69
CA ASN A 378 -12.36 -8.59 9.19
C ASN A 378 -12.10 -8.17 7.72
N PRO A 379 -12.83 -8.76 6.75
CA PRO A 379 -12.65 -8.52 5.32
C PRO A 379 -12.75 -7.05 4.89
N VAL A 380 -13.46 -6.19 5.64
CA VAL A 380 -13.56 -4.74 5.31
C VAL A 380 -12.20 -4.04 5.35
N TYR A 381 -11.23 -4.58 6.07
CA TYR A 381 -9.85 -4.08 6.13
C TYR A 381 -8.89 -4.89 5.25
N GLY A 382 -9.40 -5.88 4.52
CA GLY A 382 -8.64 -6.61 3.49
C GLY A 382 -8.64 -5.88 2.14
N VAL A 383 -9.42 -4.81 1.95
CA VAL A 383 -9.47 -4.12 0.65
C VAL A 383 -8.22 -3.25 0.38
N PRO A 384 -7.76 -3.11 -0.89
CA PRO A 384 -8.39 -3.63 -2.09
C PRO A 384 -8.27 -5.14 -2.24
N LEU A 385 -7.17 -5.77 -1.83
CA LEU A 385 -6.91 -7.19 -2.09
C LEU A 385 -5.76 -7.74 -1.21
N LEU A 386 -5.80 -7.55 0.09
CA LEU A 386 -4.70 -7.85 1.01
C LEU A 386 -4.80 -9.26 1.59
N LYS A 387 -3.65 -9.93 1.77
CA LYS A 387 -3.51 -11.23 2.44
C LYS A 387 -3.52 -11.11 3.97
N GLY A 388 -4.48 -10.36 4.48
CA GLY A 388 -4.55 -9.94 5.87
C GLY A 388 -5.32 -8.62 5.99
N THR A 389 -5.46 -8.14 7.21
CA THR A 389 -6.09 -6.84 7.50
C THR A 389 -5.06 -5.71 7.51
N TRP A 390 -5.48 -4.55 7.03
CA TRP A 390 -4.74 -3.30 7.13
C TRP A 390 -5.71 -2.13 7.15
N LEU A 391 -5.64 -1.31 8.20
CA LEU A 391 -6.39 -0.07 8.22
C LEU A 391 -5.68 0.94 7.31
N THR A 392 -6.24 1.18 6.12
CA THR A 392 -5.84 2.32 5.29
C THR A 392 -5.91 3.60 6.13
N SER A 393 -4.90 4.48 6.00
CA SER A 393 -4.81 5.71 6.80
C SER A 393 -6.13 6.47 6.75
N PRO A 394 -6.80 6.69 7.89
CA PRO A 394 -7.99 7.55 7.98
C PRO A 394 -7.61 9.04 8.11
N TYR A 395 -6.34 9.34 8.36
CA TYR A 395 -5.88 10.69 8.62
C TYR A 395 -5.74 11.50 7.34
N SER A 396 -6.07 12.78 7.45
CA SER A 396 -5.70 13.77 6.45
C SER A 396 -4.18 13.86 6.31
N GLU A 397 -3.71 14.21 5.13
CA GLU A 397 -2.28 14.33 4.84
C GLU A 397 -1.62 15.37 5.76
N ASP A 398 -0.51 15.00 6.40
CA ASP A 398 0.24 15.94 7.23
C ASP A 398 0.84 17.04 6.37
N VAL A 399 0.46 18.29 6.62
CA VAL A 399 0.95 19.44 5.84
C VAL A 399 1.30 20.62 6.73
N ALA A 400 2.37 21.31 6.37
CA ALA A 400 2.63 22.65 6.88
C ALA A 400 1.55 23.63 6.37
N PRO A 401 1.19 24.66 7.17
CA PRO A 401 0.22 25.68 6.77
C PRO A 401 0.75 26.48 5.58
N ALA A 402 -0.17 26.92 4.72
CA ALA A 402 0.16 27.62 3.47
C ALA A 402 0.87 28.96 3.70
N ASN A 403 0.47 29.72 4.73
CA ASN A 403 1.01 31.06 4.95
C ASN A 403 2.27 31.03 5.82
N THR A 404 3.30 31.74 5.37
CA THR A 404 4.62 31.86 6.03
C THR A 404 4.62 32.78 7.25
N ASN A 405 3.58 33.60 7.38
CA ASN A 405 3.40 34.66 8.37
C ASN A 405 2.21 34.43 9.32
N ARG A 406 1.60 33.24 9.32
CA ARG A 406 0.57 32.89 10.33
C ARG A 406 1.20 32.96 11.72
N SER A 407 0.66 33.84 12.56
CA SER A 407 1.06 34.04 13.96
C SER A 407 0.84 32.75 14.77
N ARG A 408 1.82 32.34 15.58
CA ARG A 408 1.84 31.03 16.26
C ARG A 408 2.01 31.19 17.77
N GLY A 409 1.12 30.54 18.53
CA GLY A 409 1.21 30.43 19.99
C GLY A 409 0.43 31.51 20.74
N GLY A 410 -0.14 31.12 21.87
CA GLY A 410 -0.76 32.04 22.82
C GLY A 410 0.28 32.96 23.48
N GLY A 411 -0.14 34.18 23.77
CA GLY A 411 0.68 35.23 24.37
C GLY A 411 -0.08 36.56 24.47
N SER A 412 0.47 37.53 25.19
CA SER A 412 -0.17 38.80 25.61
C SER A 412 -0.58 39.78 24.49
N ARG A 413 -0.56 39.37 23.21
CA ARG A 413 -1.01 40.16 22.06
C ARG A 413 -2.21 39.54 21.32
N GLU A 414 -2.99 38.73 22.03
CA GLU A 414 -4.22 38.08 21.55
C GLU A 414 -5.27 39.09 21.03
N ASN A 415 -5.34 40.29 21.61
CA ASN A 415 -6.36 41.29 21.31
C ASN A 415 -6.17 42.10 20.02
N SER A 416 -5.10 41.87 19.24
CA SER A 416 -4.84 42.62 18.00
C SER A 416 -5.14 41.82 16.72
N LEU A 417 -5.74 40.64 16.85
CA LEU A 417 -5.99 39.73 15.74
C LEU A 417 -7.48 39.81 15.31
N PRO A 418 -7.78 40.07 14.02
CA PRO A 418 -9.12 39.87 13.49
C PRO A 418 -9.37 38.36 13.41
N GLY A 419 -10.24 37.83 14.27
CA GLY A 419 -10.55 36.40 14.37
C GLY A 419 -10.08 35.80 15.70
N VAL A 420 -11.03 35.73 16.62
CA VAL A 420 -10.91 35.28 18.02
C VAL A 420 -10.36 33.85 18.14
N GLY A 421 -9.39 33.64 19.05
CA GLY A 421 -9.04 32.32 19.58
C GLY A 421 -7.57 31.93 19.43
N GLY A 422 -6.76 32.24 20.43
CA GLY A 422 -5.37 31.82 20.51
C GLY A 422 -5.22 30.31 20.67
N GLY A 423 -5.10 29.59 19.55
CA GLY A 423 -4.70 28.19 19.50
C GLY A 423 -3.69 27.92 18.39
N SER A 424 -3.05 26.75 18.37
CA SER A 424 -2.37 26.31 17.15
C SER A 424 -3.43 26.29 16.06
N ASP A 425 -3.22 27.10 15.04
CA ASP A 425 -4.13 27.27 13.91
C ASP A 425 -4.88 25.96 13.57
N PRO A 426 -6.22 25.93 13.58
CA PRO A 426 -7.01 24.76 13.23
C PRO A 426 -6.80 24.29 11.79
N LEU A 427 -5.74 24.70 11.09
CA LEU A 427 -5.32 24.15 9.80
C LEU A 427 -4.24 23.05 9.88
N TYR A 428 -3.73 22.68 11.06
CA TYR A 428 -2.83 21.52 11.16
C TYR A 428 -3.60 20.21 11.06
N TYR A 429 -3.19 19.33 10.15
CA TYR A 429 -3.68 17.95 10.05
C TYR A 429 -2.82 16.99 10.87
N ILE A 430 -2.68 17.26 12.17
CA ILE A 430 -2.13 16.27 13.13
C ILE A 430 -3.22 15.27 13.52
N ASP A 431 -2.83 14.12 14.05
CA ASP A 431 -3.74 13.03 14.43
C ASP A 431 -4.83 13.46 15.42
N GLN A 432 -4.46 14.29 16.39
CA GLN A 432 -5.39 14.84 17.38
C GLN A 432 -6.54 15.59 16.69
N ASN A 433 -6.25 16.34 15.62
CA ASN A 433 -7.26 17.12 14.88
C ASN A 433 -8.08 16.26 13.89
N THR A 434 -7.67 15.02 13.59
CA THR A 434 -8.35 14.17 12.60
C THR A 434 -9.64 13.57 13.14
N PHE A 435 -9.63 13.15 14.41
CA PHE A 435 -10.76 12.44 15.02
C PHE A 435 -11.54 13.28 16.03
N GLN A 436 -11.06 14.47 16.35
CA GLN A 436 -11.81 15.39 17.20
C GLN A 436 -12.98 16.00 16.44
N ALA A 437 -14.12 16.07 17.13
CA ALA A 437 -15.41 16.44 16.58
C ALA A 437 -15.52 17.92 16.18
N ASP A 438 -14.55 18.76 16.54
CA ASP A 438 -14.74 20.20 16.47
C ASP A 438 -13.45 20.98 16.27
N ARG A 439 -13.38 21.72 15.16
CA ARG A 439 -12.34 22.74 14.89
C ARG A 439 -12.86 24.16 15.14
N THR A 440 -14.13 24.30 15.48
CA THR A 440 -14.94 25.51 15.31
C THR A 440 -15.54 26.05 16.61
N HIS A 441 -15.77 25.23 17.65
CA HIS A 441 -16.24 25.74 18.94
C HIS A 441 -15.07 25.91 19.92
N LEU A 442 -14.54 27.12 19.95
CA LEU A 442 -14.27 27.71 21.26
C LEU A 442 -15.65 28.03 21.86
N PRO A 443 -16.04 27.44 23.01
CA PRO A 443 -17.32 27.76 23.61
C PRO A 443 -17.36 29.28 23.88
N ALA A 444 -18.42 29.96 23.45
CA ALA A 444 -18.55 31.42 23.55
C ALA A 444 -18.45 31.96 24.99
N THR A 445 -18.63 31.09 25.98
CA THR A 445 -18.60 31.40 27.42
C THR A 445 -17.29 31.03 28.12
N VAL A 446 -16.34 30.40 27.43
CA VAL A 446 -15.00 30.17 28.01
C VAL A 446 -14.12 31.34 27.60
N PRO A 447 -13.58 32.14 28.55
CA PRO A 447 -12.60 33.17 28.23
C PRO A 447 -11.53 32.52 27.35
N SER A 448 -11.16 33.16 26.25
CA SER A 448 -10.33 32.69 25.10
C SER A 448 -9.00 32.00 25.42
N ARG A 449 -8.70 31.79 26.70
CA ARG A 449 -7.50 31.28 27.31
C ARG A 449 -7.57 29.78 27.55
N THR A 450 -8.45 29.06 26.87
CA THR A 450 -8.66 27.62 27.07
C THR A 450 -8.77 26.91 25.72
N PHE A 451 -7.71 26.29 25.20
CA PHE A 451 -7.93 25.21 24.22
C PHE A 451 -8.94 24.26 24.87
N GLY A 452 -9.92 23.73 24.16
CA GLY A 452 -10.71 22.65 24.75
C GLY A 452 -9.74 21.59 25.28
N LEU A 453 -9.79 21.25 26.57
CA LEU A 453 -9.23 19.98 27.04
C LEU A 453 -9.76 18.95 26.05
N PHE A 454 -8.85 18.22 25.40
CA PHE A 454 -9.26 17.17 24.48
C PHE A 454 -10.09 16.17 25.29
N GLY A 455 -11.42 16.30 25.23
CA GLY A 455 -12.35 15.58 26.11
C GLY A 455 -12.47 14.10 25.77
N THR A 456 -11.62 13.59 24.87
CA THR A 456 -11.70 12.25 24.28
C THR A 456 -10.31 11.59 24.29
N SER A 457 -10.25 10.40 24.88
CA SER A 457 -9.05 9.55 24.94
C SER A 457 -8.72 8.96 23.56
N ALA A 458 -7.45 8.74 23.24
CA ALA A 458 -6.94 8.05 22.04
C ALA A 458 -7.72 6.77 21.72
N VAL A 459 -8.07 5.99 22.75
CA VAL A 459 -8.79 4.71 22.63
C VAL A 459 -10.22 4.91 22.08
N THR A 460 -10.80 6.11 22.27
CA THR A 460 -12.11 6.48 21.73
C THR A 460 -12.05 7.05 20.30
N LEU A 461 -10.87 7.49 19.86
CA LEU A 461 -10.70 8.19 18.57
C LEU A 461 -10.41 7.23 17.40
N GLN A 462 -9.56 6.23 17.64
CA GLN A 462 -9.28 5.15 16.69
C GLN A 462 -9.36 3.83 17.46
N THR A 463 -10.42 3.05 17.24
CA THR A 463 -10.76 1.88 18.06
C THR A 463 -10.20 0.56 17.53
N GLN A 464 -9.56 0.55 16.35
CA GLN A 464 -9.07 -0.71 15.79
C GLN A 464 -7.76 -1.15 16.44
N THR A 465 -7.70 -2.43 16.78
CA THR A 465 -6.52 -3.09 17.33
C THR A 465 -5.37 -3.13 16.32
N ALA A 466 -4.16 -3.45 16.79
CA ALA A 466 -3.01 -3.67 15.94
C ALA A 466 -3.17 -4.85 14.95
N ALA A 467 -4.00 -5.84 15.28
CA ALA A 467 -4.35 -6.92 14.35
C ALA A 467 -5.08 -6.38 13.10
N THR A 468 -5.91 -5.35 13.27
CA THR A 468 -6.58 -4.69 12.13
C THR A 468 -5.70 -3.61 11.51
N SER A 469 -5.07 -2.77 12.32
CA SER A 469 -4.35 -1.59 11.83
C SER A 469 -2.99 -1.89 11.22
N GLY A 470 -2.30 -2.91 11.74
CA GLY A 470 -1.02 -3.41 11.24
C GLY A 470 -1.13 -4.78 10.56
N GLY A 471 -1.93 -5.70 11.12
CA GLY A 471 -2.30 -7.01 10.57
C GLY A 471 -1.29 -7.66 9.63
N LEU A 472 -1.45 -7.45 8.33
CA LEU A 472 -0.56 -7.97 7.28
C LEU A 472 0.92 -7.65 7.54
N CYS A 473 1.25 -6.43 7.97
CA CYS A 473 2.63 -6.02 8.23
C CYS A 473 3.26 -6.78 9.41
N LEU A 474 2.45 -7.19 10.39
CA LEU A 474 2.92 -7.91 11.57
C LEU A 474 3.32 -9.37 11.27
N THR A 475 2.99 -9.87 10.07
CA THR A 475 3.48 -11.17 9.59
C THR A 475 4.99 -11.15 9.35
N CYS A 476 5.54 -10.01 8.92
CA CYS A 476 6.96 -9.82 8.63
C CYS A 476 7.66 -9.01 9.73
N HIS A 477 6.95 -8.05 10.33
CA HIS A 477 7.46 -7.13 11.36
C HIS A 477 6.78 -7.39 12.70
N SER A 478 7.26 -8.38 13.45
CA SER A 478 6.66 -8.73 14.73
C SER A 478 6.69 -7.57 15.73
N GLN A 479 5.61 -7.42 16.51
CA GLN A 479 5.51 -6.40 17.56
C GLN A 479 6.68 -6.51 18.55
N SER A 480 7.08 -7.72 18.92
CA SER A 480 8.21 -7.95 19.81
C SER A 480 9.55 -7.43 19.26
N ALA A 481 9.73 -7.42 17.94
CA ALA A 481 10.95 -6.87 17.33
C ALA A 481 10.92 -5.33 17.26
N ILE A 482 9.77 -4.72 16.96
CA ILE A 482 9.67 -3.27 16.69
C ILE A 482 9.24 -2.43 17.89
N ALA A 483 8.55 -3.05 18.85
CA ALA A 483 8.03 -2.48 20.10
C ALA A 483 8.20 -3.47 21.28
N PRO A 484 9.43 -3.87 21.63
CA PRO A 484 9.68 -4.89 22.66
C PRO A 484 9.13 -4.54 24.05
N ASN A 485 8.92 -3.25 24.36
CA ASN A 485 8.35 -2.80 25.63
C ASN A 485 6.89 -2.34 25.50
N ALA A 486 6.14 -2.88 24.54
CA ALA A 486 4.70 -2.65 24.46
C ALA A 486 4.03 -3.15 25.75
N GLY A 487 3.18 -2.32 26.36
CA GLY A 487 2.54 -2.60 27.65
C GLY A 487 3.43 -2.52 28.89
N GLY A 488 4.75 -2.33 28.75
CA GLY A 488 5.73 -2.34 29.85
C GLY A 488 6.27 -0.95 30.24
N THR A 489 7.45 -0.91 30.86
CA THR A 489 8.14 0.36 31.18
C THR A 489 8.38 1.17 29.91
N ALA A 490 8.12 2.47 29.99
CA ALA A 490 8.21 3.34 28.83
C ALA A 490 9.64 3.36 28.26
N PRO A 491 9.81 3.05 26.96
CA PRO A 491 11.12 3.11 26.33
C PRO A 491 11.74 4.49 26.45
N ALA A 492 13.06 4.53 26.41
CA ALA A 492 13.81 5.78 26.35
C ALA A 492 13.29 6.66 25.20
N TRP A 493 13.28 7.97 25.44
CA TRP A 493 12.81 8.96 24.49
C TRP A 493 13.52 8.83 23.13
N LYS A 494 12.76 8.94 22.04
CA LYS A 494 13.21 8.84 20.63
C LYS A 494 13.69 7.47 20.17
N THR A 495 13.45 6.42 20.93
CA THR A 495 13.70 5.04 20.47
C THR A 495 12.59 4.54 19.54
N ARG A 496 12.88 3.48 18.78
CA ARG A 496 11.93 2.88 17.83
C ARG A 496 10.70 2.41 18.56
N SER A 497 10.97 1.77 19.70
CA SER A 497 9.96 1.24 20.59
C SER A 497 9.08 2.37 21.12
N ARG A 498 9.63 3.55 21.45
CA ARG A 498 8.80 4.66 21.93
C ARG A 498 7.81 5.12 20.86
N VAL A 499 8.25 5.23 19.60
CA VAL A 499 7.37 5.60 18.48
C VAL A 499 6.33 4.49 18.25
N HIS A 500 6.72 3.23 18.16
CA HIS A 500 5.74 2.16 17.94
C HIS A 500 4.78 1.97 19.12
N ASN A 501 5.15 2.33 20.34
CA ASN A 501 4.21 2.33 21.46
C ASN A 501 3.02 3.30 21.24
N SER A 502 3.10 4.24 20.27
CA SER A 502 1.98 5.09 19.84
C SER A 502 0.96 4.42 18.92
N VAL A 503 1.22 3.18 18.49
CA VAL A 503 0.21 2.34 17.85
C VAL A 503 -0.89 2.04 18.87
N THR A 504 -2.15 2.15 18.43
CA THR A 504 -3.33 1.88 19.25
C THR A 504 -3.21 0.54 19.97
N GLY A 505 -3.30 0.57 21.30
CA GLY A 505 -3.24 -0.61 22.16
C GLY A 505 -1.84 -1.10 22.53
N TRP A 506 -0.75 -0.43 22.11
CA TRP A 506 0.62 -0.84 22.44
C TRP A 506 1.25 -0.06 23.61
N GLY A 507 0.79 1.16 23.88
CA GLY A 507 1.19 1.93 25.06
C GLY A 507 0.30 1.65 26.27
N SER A 508 0.89 1.48 27.47
CA SER A 508 0.14 1.33 28.73
C SER A 508 -0.08 2.67 29.43
N SER A 509 -1.19 2.76 30.19
CA SER A 509 -1.52 3.87 31.08
C SER A 509 -0.76 3.83 32.42
N GLY A 510 -0.17 2.68 32.79
CA GLY A 510 0.43 2.45 34.11
C GLY A 510 1.92 2.79 34.27
N THR A 511 2.65 3.11 33.20
CA THR A 511 4.12 3.25 33.24
C THR A 511 4.64 4.27 32.22
N GLY A 512 5.30 5.35 32.66
CA GLY A 512 6.19 6.29 31.91
C GLY A 512 5.76 6.87 30.53
N ASN A 513 4.61 6.49 29.99
CA ASN A 513 4.06 6.87 28.69
C ASN A 513 2.56 7.14 28.76
N ALA A 514 2.04 7.49 29.94
CA ALA A 514 0.63 7.85 30.14
C ALA A 514 0.18 8.98 29.20
N GLY A 515 1.08 9.90 28.79
CA GLY A 515 0.80 10.94 27.80
C GLY A 515 0.58 10.45 26.36
N ASN A 516 0.74 9.16 26.07
CA ASN A 516 0.42 8.58 24.77
C ASN A 516 -1.09 8.28 24.61
N VAL A 517 -1.89 8.43 25.68
CA VAL A 517 -3.36 8.34 25.61
C VAL A 517 -4.01 9.44 24.78
N VAL A 518 -3.26 10.36 24.18
CA VAL A 518 -3.76 11.34 23.20
C VAL A 518 -3.35 11.00 21.76
N HIS A 519 -2.54 9.96 21.57
CA HIS A 519 -2.05 9.50 20.27
C HIS A 519 -2.48 8.05 20.04
N SER A 520 -3.27 7.84 19.00
CA SER A 520 -3.72 6.50 18.57
C SER A 520 -3.43 6.38 17.09
N TYR A 521 -2.25 5.88 16.72
CA TYR A 521 -1.88 5.79 15.32
C TYR A 521 -2.11 4.40 14.75
N THR A 522 -2.53 4.39 13.49
CA THR A 522 -2.43 3.21 12.64
C THR A 522 -1.03 3.17 12.03
N CYS A 523 -0.51 1.98 11.72
CA CYS A 523 0.76 1.85 10.99
C CYS A 523 0.74 2.67 9.68
N SER A 524 -0.42 2.76 9.02
CA SER A 524 -0.63 3.54 7.79
C SER A 524 -0.58 5.06 7.94
N LYS A 525 -0.68 5.62 9.16
CA LYS A 525 -0.40 7.05 9.39
C LYS A 525 1.05 7.35 9.04
N CYS A 526 1.94 6.46 9.50
CA CYS A 526 3.36 6.65 9.37
C CYS A 526 3.92 5.97 8.13
N HIS A 527 3.38 4.83 7.66
CA HIS A 527 4.00 4.02 6.61
C HIS A 527 3.23 4.01 5.28
N ALA A 528 3.97 4.20 4.17
CA ALA A 528 3.56 3.90 2.80
C ALA A 528 4.29 2.63 2.32
N PRO A 529 3.59 1.48 2.19
CA PRO A 529 4.23 0.17 1.98
C PRO A 529 5.06 0.02 0.71
N HIS A 530 4.67 0.68 -0.38
CA HIS A 530 5.33 0.49 -1.67
C HIS A 530 6.55 1.39 -1.81
N ILE A 531 6.37 2.69 -1.57
CA ILE A 531 7.43 3.67 -1.62
C ILE A 531 7.23 4.76 -0.58
N SER A 532 8.36 5.22 -0.04
CA SER A 532 8.42 6.43 0.78
C SER A 532 9.53 7.35 0.30
N ARG A 533 9.43 8.60 0.73
CA ARG A 533 10.41 9.66 0.46
C ARG A 533 11.38 9.86 1.62
N MET A 534 11.14 9.13 2.70
CA MET A 534 11.95 9.06 3.90
C MET A 534 12.55 7.65 3.99
N PRO A 535 13.62 7.48 4.79
CA PRO A 535 14.03 6.13 5.16
C PRO A 535 12.84 5.36 5.77
N LYS A 536 12.76 4.05 5.48
CA LYS A 536 11.87 3.09 6.17
C LYS A 536 10.37 3.36 6.03
N LEU A 537 9.92 3.67 4.81
CA LEU A 537 8.49 3.75 4.45
C LEU A 537 7.74 4.95 5.06
N LEU A 538 8.39 5.95 5.68
CA LEU A 538 7.68 7.02 6.38
C LEU A 538 6.93 8.03 5.47
N VAL A 539 5.70 8.43 5.80
CA VAL A 539 4.85 9.34 5.01
C VAL A 539 5.06 10.82 5.39
N THR A 540 5.57 11.10 6.59
CA THR A 540 5.52 12.45 7.18
C THR A 540 6.91 12.90 7.64
N ASN A 541 7.44 13.93 6.99
CA ASN A 541 8.62 14.67 7.45
C ASN A 541 8.16 16.07 7.85
N CYS A 542 7.58 16.22 9.04
CA CYS A 542 6.96 17.49 9.39
C CYS A 542 7.96 18.64 9.61
N LEU A 543 9.29 18.42 9.61
CA LEU A 543 10.18 19.27 10.43
C LEU A 543 11.55 19.57 9.84
N ASP A 544 11.61 20.15 8.63
CA ASP A 544 12.82 20.90 8.25
C ASP A 544 12.80 22.28 8.94
N VAL A 545 13.71 22.47 9.89
CA VAL A 545 13.89 23.73 10.64
C VAL A 545 14.23 24.94 9.77
N LYS A 546 14.60 24.72 8.49
CA LYS A 546 14.86 25.78 7.50
C LYS A 546 13.60 26.24 6.78
N HIS A 547 12.42 25.74 7.15
CA HIS A 547 11.15 26.13 6.55
C HIS A 547 10.27 26.96 7.52
N ARG A 548 9.60 27.97 6.97
CA ARG A 548 8.49 28.68 7.63
C ARG A 548 7.20 28.35 6.87
N GLY A 549 6.42 27.41 7.40
CA GLY A 549 5.28 26.86 6.65
C GLY A 549 5.78 26.08 5.43
N ARG A 550 5.20 26.34 4.25
CA ARG A 550 5.58 25.66 2.99
C ARG A 550 6.78 26.27 2.26
N VAL A 551 7.38 27.34 2.77
CA VAL A 551 8.45 28.10 2.09
C VAL A 551 9.77 27.94 2.81
N ALA A 552 10.87 27.78 2.06
CA ALA A 552 12.22 27.82 2.60
C ALA A 552 12.44 29.21 3.21
N SER A 553 12.72 29.29 4.50
CA SER A 553 13.08 30.56 5.11
C SER A 553 14.51 30.87 4.69
N GLY A 554 14.69 31.62 3.61
CA GLY A 554 15.99 32.07 3.08
C GLY A 554 16.79 32.99 4.01
N GLY A 555 16.54 32.95 5.32
CA GLY A 555 17.36 33.63 6.30
C GLY A 555 18.65 32.84 6.53
N THR A 556 19.80 33.46 6.25
CA THR A 556 21.04 33.13 6.95
C THR A 556 20.77 33.24 8.44
N ILE A 557 21.23 32.25 9.21
CA ILE A 557 21.24 32.35 10.67
C ILE A 557 22.08 33.59 10.97
N ALA A 558 21.47 34.67 11.48
CA ALA A 558 22.22 35.85 11.84
C ALA A 558 23.26 35.45 12.87
N ALA A 559 24.53 35.50 12.48
CA ALA A 559 25.66 35.33 13.38
C ALA A 559 25.71 36.57 14.27
N THR A 560 24.97 36.55 15.37
CA THR A 560 25.20 37.52 16.43
C THR A 560 26.44 37.09 17.21
N ALA A 561 27.29 38.06 17.57
CA ALA A 561 28.52 37.84 18.31
C ALA A 561 28.29 36.90 19.51
N GLY A 562 28.94 35.74 19.48
CA GLY A 562 28.78 34.66 20.47
C GLY A 562 28.16 33.35 19.94
N ASN A 563 27.60 33.34 18.73
CA ASN A 563 27.08 32.13 18.09
C ASN A 563 27.99 31.65 16.95
N ASN A 564 28.74 30.56 17.16
CA ASN A 564 29.49 29.90 16.09
C ASN A 564 28.55 28.96 15.31
N PRO A 565 28.33 29.16 13.99
CA PRO A 565 27.45 28.34 13.16
C PRO A 565 27.91 26.88 13.00
N THR A 566 29.19 26.59 13.29
CA THR A 566 29.78 25.27 13.07
C THR A 566 29.54 24.28 14.21
N THR A 567 29.26 24.76 15.43
CA THR A 567 29.07 23.91 16.62
C THR A 567 27.61 23.74 17.03
N ASN A 568 26.73 24.65 16.59
CA ASN A 568 25.32 24.61 16.91
C ASN A 568 24.51 23.92 15.81
N ASN A 569 24.22 22.63 16.00
CA ASN A 569 23.30 21.81 15.21
C ASN A 569 21.85 22.35 15.24
N GLY A 570 21.61 23.56 14.72
CA GLY A 570 20.30 24.20 14.66
C GLY A 570 19.79 24.79 15.99
N ASN A 571 20.65 24.89 17.01
CA ASN A 571 20.30 25.35 18.34
C ASN A 571 20.33 26.89 18.42
N MET A 572 19.19 27.54 18.69
CA MET A 572 19.07 29.00 18.85
C MET A 572 18.53 29.38 20.24
N MET A 573 19.02 28.73 21.29
CA MET A 573 18.81 29.19 22.66
C MET A 573 20.10 28.97 23.46
N THR A 574 21.09 29.83 23.26
CA THR A 574 21.98 30.17 24.38
C THR A 574 21.19 31.12 25.28
N ALA A 575 21.21 30.85 26.59
CA ALA A 575 20.32 31.39 27.64
C ALA A 575 20.31 32.92 27.80
N THR A 576 20.99 33.66 26.93
CA THR A 576 21.18 35.12 27.00
C THR A 576 20.61 35.86 25.78
N ALA A 577 20.21 35.17 24.70
CA ALA A 577 19.68 35.82 23.50
C ALA A 577 18.14 35.81 23.49
N VAL A 578 17.54 36.70 24.28
CA VAL A 578 16.11 37.04 24.21
C VAL A 578 15.87 37.85 22.93
N THR A 579 15.73 37.16 21.80
CA THR A 579 15.34 37.83 20.56
C THR A 579 13.84 38.11 20.60
N THR A 580 13.47 39.39 20.47
CA THR A 580 12.11 39.90 20.35
C THR A 580 11.50 39.48 19.00
N GLY A 581 11.21 38.19 18.85
CA GLY A 581 10.55 37.67 17.66
C GLY A 581 9.05 37.98 17.70
N LYS A 582 8.52 38.60 16.63
CA LYS A 582 7.08 38.90 16.40
C LYS A 582 6.16 37.66 16.31
N GLY A 583 6.34 36.61 17.12
CA GLY A 583 5.63 35.34 16.94
C GLY A 583 5.90 34.67 15.58
N ALA A 584 6.92 35.13 14.85
CA ALA A 584 7.25 34.73 13.48
C ALA A 584 8.24 33.54 13.42
N GLY A 585 8.32 32.75 14.50
CA GLY A 585 9.39 31.77 14.70
C GLY A 585 8.86 30.36 14.95
N ARG A 586 9.19 29.47 14.00
CA ARG A 586 9.44 28.02 14.12
C ARG A 586 8.28 27.10 14.55
N PHE A 587 7.98 26.14 13.69
CA PHE A 587 7.20 24.96 14.07
C PHE A 587 8.06 24.04 14.96
N PRO A 588 7.55 23.48 16.09
CA PRO A 588 6.28 23.73 16.77
C PRO A 588 6.43 24.65 18.00
N ALA A 589 7.51 25.41 18.12
CA ALA A 589 7.71 26.31 19.24
C ALA A 589 6.72 27.48 19.10
N GLY A 590 5.63 27.45 19.88
CA GLY A 590 4.82 28.65 20.11
C GLY A 590 5.71 29.81 20.54
N GLY A 591 5.34 31.03 20.15
CA GLY A 591 6.17 32.23 20.33
C GLY A 591 6.78 32.37 21.73
N ALA A 592 8.04 32.78 21.77
CA ALA A 592 8.74 33.07 23.03
C ALA A 592 8.20 34.34 23.71
N ARG A 593 8.49 34.46 25.02
CA ARG A 593 8.12 35.61 25.88
C ARG A 593 8.48 36.96 25.26
N TYR A 594 7.59 37.93 25.46
CA TYR A 594 7.90 39.35 25.38
C TYR A 594 8.59 39.78 26.68
N SER A 595 9.87 40.16 26.63
CA SER A 595 10.53 40.85 27.75
C SER A 595 10.32 42.36 27.59
N GLY A 596 9.73 43.01 28.59
CA GLY A 596 9.65 44.48 28.60
C GLY A 596 8.58 45.11 29.48
N THR A 597 7.67 44.34 30.09
CA THR A 597 6.72 44.93 31.06
C THR A 597 6.32 43.90 32.10
N PRO A 598 6.67 44.10 33.39
CA PRO A 598 6.09 43.32 34.48
C PRO A 598 4.58 43.57 34.49
N GLY A 599 3.76 42.54 34.28
CA GLY A 599 2.33 42.59 34.59
C GLY A 599 1.30 42.26 33.50
N THR A 600 1.68 42.10 32.22
CA THR A 600 0.66 41.93 31.14
C THR A 600 0.57 40.53 30.53
N ALA A 601 1.53 39.63 30.77
CA ALA A 601 1.38 38.22 30.41
C ALA A 601 0.60 37.47 31.50
N ARG A 602 -0.69 37.81 31.69
CA ARG A 602 -1.51 37.28 32.79
C ARG A 602 -1.82 35.77 32.69
N TYR A 603 -1.61 35.13 31.54
CA TYR A 603 -1.90 33.69 31.41
C TYR A 603 -1.01 33.06 30.32
N PRO A 604 0.10 32.37 30.66
CA PRO A 604 0.60 31.32 29.80
C PRO A 604 -0.43 30.18 29.83
N GLY A 605 -1.39 30.21 28.90
CA GLY A 605 -2.51 29.27 28.89
C GLY A 605 -2.04 27.80 28.86
N PRO A 606 -2.77 26.86 29.50
CA PRO A 606 -2.46 25.41 29.60
C PRO A 606 -2.24 24.57 28.31
N TRP A 607 -1.92 25.16 27.15
CA TRP A 607 -2.41 24.59 25.90
C TRP A 607 -1.35 23.98 25.02
N ALA A 608 -1.16 22.69 25.27
CA ALA A 608 -1.09 21.60 24.29
C ALA A 608 -0.40 20.37 24.92
N PHE A 609 0.42 20.56 25.97
CA PHE A 609 1.35 19.53 26.47
C PHE A 609 1.69 19.58 27.99
N GLY A 610 0.76 19.98 28.87
CA GLY A 610 0.94 19.81 30.32
C GLY A 610 -0.11 20.51 31.19
N ALA A 611 -0.53 19.87 32.28
CA ALA A 611 -1.47 20.41 33.25
C ALA A 611 -0.79 21.44 34.17
N THR A 612 -1.45 22.57 34.41
CA THR A 612 -1.15 23.45 35.53
C THR A 612 -2.03 23.04 36.71
N THR A 613 -1.45 22.40 37.72
CA THR A 613 -1.96 22.54 39.08
C THR A 613 -1.27 23.73 39.73
N THR A 614 -2.06 24.53 40.45
CA THR A 614 -1.68 25.62 41.36
C THR A 614 -1.57 27.03 40.76
N THR A 615 -2.66 27.77 40.98
CA THR A 615 -2.69 29.21 41.21
C THR A 615 -1.64 29.64 42.24
N GLY A 616 -0.82 30.65 41.93
CA GLY A 616 -0.16 31.48 42.94
C GLY A 616 1.37 31.50 42.99
N THR A 617 2.10 30.64 42.27
CA THR A 617 3.58 30.66 42.31
C THR A 617 4.19 31.05 40.97
N THR A 618 5.21 31.91 41.04
CA THR A 618 6.07 32.34 39.94
C THR A 618 6.53 31.13 39.13
N PRO A 619 6.17 31.01 37.84
CA PRO A 619 6.61 29.89 37.03
C PRO A 619 8.13 30.01 36.82
N SER A 620 8.91 29.02 37.29
CA SER A 620 10.36 28.92 37.09
C SER A 620 10.72 29.00 35.60
N ALA A 621 11.96 29.39 35.26
CA ALA A 621 12.42 29.62 33.88
C ALA A 621 12.35 28.39 32.93
N ALA A 622 11.77 27.27 33.35
CA ALA A 622 11.64 26.01 32.61
C ALA A 622 10.46 25.94 31.60
N TYR A 623 9.59 26.96 31.54
CA TYR A 623 8.40 26.95 30.68
C TYR A 623 8.71 27.34 29.23
N THR A 624 9.32 26.42 28.49
CA THR A 624 9.27 26.39 27.03
C THR A 624 8.38 25.22 26.61
N THR A 625 7.18 25.51 26.13
CA THR A 625 6.24 24.56 25.53
C THR A 625 6.80 24.07 24.21
N ASN A 626 7.51 22.95 24.28
CA ASN A 626 7.96 22.18 23.13
C ASN A 626 7.23 20.84 23.19
N CYS A 627 6.81 20.30 22.04
CA CYS A 627 6.08 19.03 21.92
C CYS A 627 6.74 17.83 22.63
N HIS A 628 8.01 17.96 23.05
CA HIS A 628 8.84 16.92 23.62
C HIS A 628 9.82 17.51 24.68
N ASN A 629 9.33 18.35 25.59
CA ASN A 629 10.14 18.84 26.72
C ASN A 629 10.28 17.73 27.77
N SER A 630 11.52 17.47 28.19
CA SER A 630 11.93 16.43 29.13
C SER A 630 11.27 16.55 30.51
N ALA A 631 10.89 17.75 30.95
CA ALA A 631 10.39 17.97 32.31
C ALA A 631 9.05 17.26 32.62
N THR A 632 8.12 17.18 31.66
CA THR A 632 6.82 16.47 31.83
C THR A 632 6.80 15.05 31.25
N ALA A 633 7.92 14.60 30.66
CA ALA A 633 8.02 13.30 29.98
C ALA A 633 9.15 12.40 30.53
N GLY A 634 9.61 12.67 31.76
CA GLY A 634 10.49 11.79 32.54
C GLY A 634 12.00 12.11 32.50
N GLY A 635 12.43 13.35 32.21
CA GLY A 635 13.84 13.77 32.25
C GLY A 635 14.06 15.05 33.05
N SER A 636 15.16 15.12 33.80
CA SER A 636 15.43 16.17 34.81
C SER A 636 15.93 17.52 34.28
N ALA A 637 16.24 17.66 32.98
CA ALA A 637 16.75 18.92 32.41
C ALA A 637 16.30 19.15 30.96
N TRP A 638 15.94 20.39 30.63
CA TRP A 638 15.68 20.86 29.26
C TRP A 638 17.00 20.98 28.49
N VAL A 639 17.16 20.24 27.39
CA VAL A 639 18.40 20.26 26.59
C VAL A 639 18.07 20.41 25.10
N PRO A 640 18.08 21.60 24.49
CA PRO A 640 17.54 21.82 23.14
C PRO A 640 18.24 21.04 22.01
N SER A 641 19.45 20.50 22.23
CA SER A 641 20.11 19.53 21.32
C SER A 641 19.39 18.18 21.24
N ASN A 642 18.39 17.94 22.09
CA ASN A 642 17.70 16.67 22.27
C ASN A 642 16.23 16.68 21.79
N GLN A 643 15.80 17.59 20.92
CA GLN A 643 14.44 17.55 20.35
C GLN A 643 14.42 16.93 18.95
N LEU A 644 14.64 15.61 18.87
CA LEU A 644 14.93 14.90 17.61
C LEU A 644 13.70 14.55 16.74
N TRP A 645 12.46 14.89 17.14
CA TRP A 645 11.38 14.90 16.13
C TRP A 645 11.60 16.08 15.17
N ASN A 646 12.09 17.23 15.66
CA ASN A 646 12.49 18.39 14.85
C ASN A 646 13.92 18.32 14.30
N THR A 647 14.71 17.38 14.79
CA THR A 647 16.02 17.08 14.23
C THR A 647 16.10 15.59 13.99
N ARG A 648 15.75 15.21 12.76
CA ARG A 648 16.28 14.01 12.09
C ARG A 648 16.07 12.73 12.91
N SER A 649 15.03 11.99 12.59
CA SER A 649 15.02 10.58 12.96
C SER A 649 16.29 9.93 12.41
N ASN A 650 17.16 9.42 13.27
CA ASN A 650 18.10 8.35 12.92
C ASN A 650 17.32 7.03 12.77
N TRP A 651 16.20 7.07 12.05
CA TRP A 651 15.48 5.93 11.53
C TRP A 651 15.87 5.83 10.06
#